data_AF-A0AB34KTQ7-F1
#
_entry.id   AF-A0AB34KTQ7-F1
#
_cell.length_a   1.000
_cell.length_b   1.000
_cell.length_c   1.000
_cell.angle_alpha   90.00
_cell.angle_beta   90.00
_cell.angle_gamma   90.00
#
_symmetry.space_group_name_H-M   'P 1'
#
loop_
_entity.id
_entity.type
_entity.pdbx_description
1 polymer ?
#
loop_
_entity_poly.entity_id
_entity_poly.type
_entity_poly.pdbx_seq_one_letter_code
_entity_poly.pdbx_strand_id
1 'polypeptide(L)'
;MRASLRLCSPARKRQIPQQYIDPRYPITQTLTDVFGGYKSIKSARRTKLEESHDRHPGRRAEVVSEKLCGDLINYLAPSLEPYKGCTIIDVHPGACLWSSKLHEYLKPKRHVLMEPEQRYYKPFIKPLLEKPGSTYRHTELTGAHPREYWNNYKTIMNDPDLAPQPTLERDDPKLRELDTNLLLIGNMWRRYEIQAIAGHVDYAPLIMQHMTYAAQLNETIHGNSLVRMLWWVPEASKPLALPGLTRFNRSFSVGLALGANVTEVAGTERLENRPSGRNQSRPSLLDRIVAEQVRSSMAENGTKIPPGREMPFNNEEGDSSPYREMMATTCTSIADLEEAIEDFRTHASALKDILARTRSKSHENKAEFRGAAGDRFLATHIRYPQCIANVREKKVVAFHCGTSTLTRAMLVMDFYARLINLEANYAAVAEANPDSPPQLSTLRAEVLACGTSTDELVEEYTGQSSQYYIQMILEDYVSCAAQPPTLNRDRRSYEPLLIKPDEFWPNYNLTLLDFTPHSEDLSVPDVASQLDGVKVCQRMLRNMFLMSAHPLPAALDRLAPNAAQDLIPQVPELADPRRGGRLDPKNLSVRMLTPEMWRKLVKAFFEWPFRPSRLELALSEANMASGQDEEDGDVHESGFE
;
A
#
# COMPACT_ATOMS: atom_id res chain seq x y z
N MET A 1 -41.66 -34.74 54.31
CA MET A 1 -42.16 -33.56 53.55
C MET A 1 -41.10 -32.48 53.63
N ARG A 2 -40.49 -31.92 52.58
CA ARG A 2 -40.73 -31.89 51.13
C ARG A 2 -39.37 -31.97 50.41
N ALA A 3 -39.22 -32.92 49.49
CA ALA A 3 -38.20 -32.87 48.45
C ALA A 3 -38.69 -31.88 47.36
N SER A 4 -37.88 -30.88 47.02
CA SER A 4 -38.18 -29.97 45.91
C SER A 4 -37.45 -30.48 44.66
N LEU A 5 -38.19 -31.21 43.83
CA LEU A 5 -37.85 -31.54 42.45
C LEU A 5 -37.70 -30.24 41.65
N ARG A 6 -36.48 -29.88 41.26
CA ARG A 6 -36.26 -28.90 40.19
C ARG A 6 -36.58 -29.58 38.86
N LEU A 7 -37.80 -29.35 38.37
CA LEU A 7 -38.19 -29.65 37.00
C LEU A 7 -37.28 -28.88 36.03
N CYS A 8 -36.65 -29.61 35.10
CA CYS A 8 -36.01 -29.02 33.93
C CYS A 8 -37.02 -28.13 33.19
N SER A 9 -36.71 -26.83 33.07
CA SER A 9 -37.42 -25.95 32.14
C SER A 9 -37.22 -26.46 30.71
N PRO A 10 -38.26 -26.49 29.86
CA PRO A 10 -38.07 -26.81 28.45
C PRO A 10 -37.13 -25.76 27.84
N ALA A 11 -36.19 -26.22 27.01
CA ALA A 11 -35.30 -25.37 26.26
C ALA A 11 -36.13 -24.32 25.51
N ARG A 12 -36.02 -23.04 25.90
CA ARG A 12 -36.56 -21.94 25.10
C ARG A 12 -35.99 -22.09 23.70
N LYS A 13 -36.85 -22.38 22.70
CA LYS A 13 -36.51 -22.28 21.28
C LYS A 13 -35.82 -20.93 21.10
N ARG A 14 -34.51 -20.94 20.81
CA ARG A 14 -33.78 -19.72 20.49
C ARG A 14 -34.47 -19.11 19.27
N GLN A 15 -35.11 -17.95 19.43
CA GLN A 15 -35.56 -17.19 18.28
C GLN A 15 -34.34 -16.85 17.44
N ILE A 16 -34.32 -17.39 16.22
CA ILE A 16 -33.31 -17.09 15.21
C ILE A 16 -33.53 -15.64 14.80
N PRO A 17 -32.51 -14.77 14.84
CA PRO A 17 -32.70 -13.38 14.43
C PRO A 17 -32.87 -13.32 12.91
N GLN A 18 -34.13 -13.22 12.47
CA GLN A 18 -34.53 -13.26 11.05
C GLN A 18 -33.83 -12.20 10.19
N GLN A 19 -33.33 -11.13 10.81
CA GLN A 19 -32.61 -10.03 10.16
C GLN A 19 -31.31 -10.44 9.44
N TYR A 20 -30.75 -11.62 9.74
CA TYR A 20 -29.53 -12.12 9.09
C TYR A 20 -29.81 -13.14 7.99
N ILE A 21 -31.08 -13.43 7.70
CA ILE A 21 -31.47 -14.32 6.61
C ILE A 21 -31.85 -13.45 5.42
N ASP A 22 -31.08 -13.56 4.34
CA ASP A 22 -31.39 -12.90 3.08
C ASP A 22 -31.94 -13.94 2.09
N PRO A 23 -33.22 -13.85 1.69
CA PRO A 23 -33.82 -14.79 0.74
C PRO A 23 -33.11 -14.87 -0.62
N ARG A 24 -32.35 -13.84 -1.02
CA ARG A 24 -31.54 -13.85 -2.25
C ARG A 24 -30.37 -14.82 -2.16
N TYR A 25 -29.92 -15.13 -0.95
CA TYR A 25 -28.75 -15.96 -0.67
C TYR A 25 -29.16 -17.09 0.28
N PRO A 26 -29.64 -18.24 -0.23
CA PRO A 26 -30.15 -19.33 0.59
C PRO A 26 -29.17 -19.85 1.66
N ILE A 27 -27.86 -19.73 1.40
CA ILE A 27 -26.80 -20.11 2.34
C ILE A 27 -26.86 -19.33 3.67
N THR A 28 -27.43 -18.12 3.67
CA THR A 28 -27.60 -17.30 4.88
C THR A 28 -28.54 -17.94 5.89
N GLN A 29 -29.52 -18.74 5.44
CA GLN A 29 -30.39 -19.52 6.32
C GLN A 29 -29.56 -20.54 7.10
N THR A 30 -28.79 -21.38 6.41
CA THR A 30 -27.93 -22.40 7.02
C THR A 30 -26.91 -21.76 7.96
N LEU A 31 -26.29 -20.66 7.55
CA LEU A 31 -25.34 -19.92 8.39
C LEU A 31 -25.99 -19.39 9.67
N THR A 32 -27.21 -18.85 9.56
CA THR A 32 -27.96 -18.35 10.72
C THR A 32 -28.43 -19.49 11.62
N ASP A 33 -28.79 -20.65 11.07
CA ASP A 33 -29.17 -21.84 11.84
C ASP A 33 -27.99 -22.42 12.63
N VAL A 34 -26.80 -22.46 12.03
CA VAL A 34 -25.59 -23.02 12.63
C VAL A 34 -25.02 -22.10 13.71
N PHE A 35 -24.98 -20.80 13.46
CA PHE A 35 -24.24 -19.85 14.31
C PHE A 35 -25.12 -18.94 15.17
N GLY A 36 -26.39 -18.76 14.79
CA GLY A 36 -27.26 -17.75 15.37
C GLY A 36 -26.86 -16.33 14.95
N GLY A 37 -27.84 -15.43 14.87
CA GLY A 37 -27.56 -14.00 14.66
C GLY A 37 -26.76 -13.41 15.82
N TYR A 38 -25.89 -12.44 15.52
CA TYR A 38 -24.97 -11.85 16.49
C TYR A 38 -25.69 -11.34 17.73
N LYS A 39 -25.24 -11.79 18.92
CA LYS A 39 -25.56 -11.11 20.17
C LYS A 39 -24.75 -9.82 20.21
N SER A 40 -25.39 -8.69 19.95
CA SER A 40 -24.92 -7.39 20.43
C SER A 40 -24.56 -7.54 21.91
N ILE A 41 -23.30 -7.30 22.25
CA ILE A 41 -22.87 -7.20 23.64
C ILE A 41 -23.62 -6.00 24.22
N LYS A 42 -24.62 -6.29 25.06
CA LYS A 42 -25.33 -5.28 25.82
C LYS A 42 -24.40 -4.68 26.88
N SER A 43 -23.83 -3.52 26.60
CA SER A 43 -23.52 -2.48 27.60
C SER A 43 -23.64 -1.12 26.91
N ALA A 44 -24.82 -0.49 26.95
CA ALA A 44 -25.14 0.57 27.91
C ALA A 44 -24.24 1.84 27.77
N ARG A 45 -24.86 2.90 27.23
CA ARG A 45 -24.49 4.33 27.24
C ARG A 45 -23.24 4.80 26.45
N ARG A 46 -23.49 5.30 25.23
CA ARG A 46 -23.15 6.67 24.75
C ARG A 46 -23.68 6.83 23.31
N THR A 47 -24.83 7.50 23.14
CA THR A 47 -24.96 8.83 22.51
C THR A 47 -24.31 8.97 21.12
N LYS A 48 -25.16 9.28 20.11
CA LYS A 48 -24.86 9.74 18.74
C LYS A 48 -23.40 9.58 18.29
N LEU A 49 -23.11 8.49 17.60
CA LEU A 49 -21.85 8.32 16.89
C LEU A 49 -22.14 7.65 15.55
N GLU A 50 -21.77 8.33 14.48
CA GLU A 50 -22.05 8.05 13.05
C GLU A 50 -21.91 6.57 12.66
N GLU A 51 -22.69 6.19 11.65
CA GLU A 51 -22.91 4.87 11.02
C GLU A 51 -21.64 4.25 10.42
N SER A 52 -20.63 3.96 11.24
CA SER A 52 -19.55 3.04 10.91
C SER A 52 -19.99 1.63 11.32
N HIS A 53 -20.35 0.81 10.33
CA HIS A 53 -20.73 -0.60 10.50
C HIS A 53 -19.61 -1.49 11.09
N ASP A 54 -18.39 -0.94 11.26
CA ASP A 54 -17.17 -1.64 11.66
C ASP A 54 -16.86 -1.61 13.16
N ARG A 55 -17.59 -0.87 14.01
CA ARG A 55 -17.15 -0.64 15.40
C ARG A 55 -17.08 -1.90 16.29
N HIS A 56 -17.72 -3.00 15.89
CA HIS A 56 -17.66 -4.28 16.59
C HIS A 56 -17.57 -5.41 15.56
N PRO A 57 -16.37 -5.70 15.00
CA PRO A 57 -16.23 -6.74 14.01
C PRO A 57 -16.60 -8.06 14.67
N GLY A 58 -17.62 -8.70 14.10
CA GLY A 58 -17.95 -10.04 14.50
C GLY A 58 -16.81 -11.00 14.19
N ARG A 59 -16.72 -12.15 14.89
CA ARG A 59 -15.63 -13.13 14.68
C ARG A 59 -15.61 -13.81 13.31
N ARG A 60 -16.63 -13.58 12.45
CA ARG A 60 -16.79 -14.22 11.14
C ARG A 60 -17.54 -13.33 10.16
N ALA A 61 -17.17 -13.45 8.89
CA ALA A 61 -17.89 -12.94 7.74
C ALA A 61 -17.69 -13.92 6.56
N GLU A 62 -18.75 -14.15 5.80
CA GLU A 62 -18.81 -15.10 4.68
C GLU A 62 -19.17 -14.38 3.40
N VAL A 63 -18.59 -14.79 2.27
CA VAL A 63 -19.15 -14.46 0.96
C VAL A 63 -20.40 -15.30 0.73
N VAL A 64 -21.54 -14.67 0.40
CA VAL A 64 -22.82 -15.37 0.17
C VAL A 64 -23.43 -15.14 -1.20
N SER A 65 -22.91 -14.18 -1.97
CA SER A 65 -23.36 -13.90 -3.34
C SER A 65 -22.65 -14.80 -4.36
N GLU A 66 -23.40 -15.71 -5.01
CA GLU A 66 -22.86 -16.52 -6.11
C GLU A 66 -22.44 -15.65 -7.30
N LYS A 67 -23.22 -14.58 -7.57
CA LYS A 67 -22.92 -13.62 -8.64
C LYS A 67 -21.58 -12.95 -8.38
N LEU A 68 -21.29 -12.54 -7.15
CA LEU A 68 -19.99 -11.98 -6.77
C LEU A 68 -18.85 -12.93 -7.09
N CYS A 69 -18.94 -14.18 -6.64
CA CYS A 69 -17.91 -15.17 -6.93
C CYS A 69 -17.68 -15.34 -8.44
N GLY A 70 -18.76 -15.44 -9.22
CA GLY A 70 -18.68 -15.56 -10.68
C GLY A 70 -18.06 -14.33 -11.35
N ASP A 71 -18.48 -13.13 -10.94
CA ASP A 71 -17.94 -11.86 -11.44
C ASP A 71 -16.42 -11.77 -11.17
N LEU A 72 -15.97 -12.10 -9.95
CA LEU A 72 -14.56 -12.06 -9.56
C LEU A 72 -13.70 -13.09 -10.30
N ILE A 73 -14.20 -14.32 -10.45
CA ILE A 73 -13.49 -15.38 -11.19
C ILE A 73 -13.33 -14.98 -12.66
N ASN A 74 -14.40 -14.48 -13.29
CA ASN A 74 -14.35 -14.00 -14.68
C ASN A 74 -13.41 -12.79 -14.82
N TYR A 75 -13.38 -11.91 -13.83
CA TYR A 75 -12.50 -10.75 -13.81
C TYR A 75 -11.02 -11.15 -13.72
N LEU A 76 -10.70 -12.10 -12.85
CA LEU A 76 -9.34 -12.61 -12.65
C LEU A 76 -8.92 -13.68 -13.68
N ALA A 77 -9.85 -14.17 -14.51
CA ALA A 77 -9.65 -15.27 -15.44
C ALA A 77 -8.37 -15.17 -16.28
N PRO A 78 -7.99 -14.02 -16.87
CA PRO A 78 -6.74 -13.92 -17.64
C PRO A 78 -5.50 -14.34 -16.85
N SER A 79 -5.47 -14.04 -15.54
CA SER A 79 -4.37 -14.38 -14.64
C SER A 79 -4.53 -15.73 -13.93
N LEU A 80 -5.75 -16.27 -13.87
CA LEU A 80 -6.06 -17.55 -13.21
C LEU A 80 -6.06 -18.73 -14.16
N GLU A 81 -6.17 -18.51 -15.48
CA GLU A 81 -6.15 -19.55 -16.49
C GLU A 81 -4.92 -20.48 -16.39
N PRO A 82 -3.69 -19.99 -16.11
CA PRO A 82 -2.52 -20.85 -15.91
C PRO A 82 -2.62 -21.80 -14.70
N TYR A 83 -3.54 -21.53 -13.76
CA TYR A 83 -3.75 -22.33 -12.54
C TYR A 83 -4.78 -23.45 -12.74
N LYS A 84 -5.29 -23.69 -13.94
CA LYS A 84 -6.18 -24.83 -14.20
C LYS A 84 -5.47 -26.15 -13.90
N GLY A 85 -6.11 -27.02 -13.12
CA GLY A 85 -5.54 -28.28 -12.67
C GLY A 85 -4.57 -28.17 -11.48
N CYS A 86 -4.39 -26.97 -10.89
CA CYS A 86 -3.52 -26.76 -9.74
C CYS A 86 -3.99 -27.53 -8.48
N THR A 87 -3.17 -27.54 -7.44
CA THR A 87 -3.62 -27.78 -6.07
C THR A 87 -4.04 -26.45 -5.46
N ILE A 88 -5.20 -26.41 -4.82
CA ILE A 88 -5.66 -25.24 -4.06
C ILE A 88 -5.49 -25.56 -2.57
N ILE A 89 -4.88 -24.64 -1.82
CA ILE A 89 -4.92 -24.62 -0.37
C ILE A 89 -5.83 -23.47 0.03
N ASP A 90 -6.92 -23.79 0.73
CA ASP A 90 -7.96 -22.85 1.12
C ASP A 90 -7.99 -22.70 2.64
N VAL A 91 -7.55 -21.53 3.08
CA VAL A 91 -7.44 -21.16 4.48
C VAL A 91 -8.74 -20.54 4.96
N HIS A 92 -9.36 -21.21 5.92
CA HIS A 92 -10.60 -20.75 6.56
C HIS A 92 -11.75 -20.57 5.54
N PRO A 93 -12.12 -21.63 4.80
CA PRO A 93 -13.15 -21.57 3.75
C PRO A 93 -14.56 -21.32 4.30
N GLY A 94 -14.84 -21.70 5.55
CA GLY A 94 -16.15 -21.60 6.21
C GLY A 94 -17.31 -22.15 5.40
N ALA A 95 -18.16 -21.25 4.87
CA ALA A 95 -19.33 -21.64 4.08
C ALA A 95 -18.98 -22.26 2.70
N CYS A 96 -17.70 -22.19 2.30
CA CYS A 96 -17.15 -22.77 1.07
C CYS A 96 -17.75 -22.26 -0.26
N LEU A 97 -18.49 -21.15 -0.26
CA LEU A 97 -19.10 -20.64 -1.50
C LEU A 97 -18.03 -20.17 -2.50
N TRP A 98 -17.11 -19.30 -2.06
CA TRP A 98 -15.96 -18.87 -2.87
C TRP A 98 -15.12 -20.07 -3.33
N SER A 99 -14.79 -20.95 -2.39
CA SER A 99 -14.03 -22.19 -2.60
C SER A 99 -14.62 -23.06 -3.71
N SER A 100 -15.93 -23.30 -3.65
CA SER A 100 -16.64 -24.15 -4.60
C SER A 100 -16.70 -23.57 -6.00
N LYS A 101 -16.98 -22.27 -6.13
CA LYS A 101 -17.00 -21.61 -7.44
C LYS A 101 -15.62 -21.59 -8.09
N LEU A 102 -14.57 -21.32 -7.30
CA LEU A 102 -13.21 -21.34 -7.82
C LEU A 102 -12.75 -22.75 -8.20
N HIS A 103 -13.13 -23.76 -7.41
CA HIS A 103 -12.90 -25.17 -7.73
C HIS A 103 -13.55 -25.57 -9.07
N GLU A 104 -14.80 -25.15 -9.32
CA GLU A 104 -15.50 -25.45 -10.58
C GLU A 104 -14.77 -24.88 -11.80
N TYR A 105 -14.22 -23.66 -11.66
CA TYR A 105 -13.47 -23.01 -12.74
C TYR A 105 -12.07 -23.62 -12.94
N LEU A 106 -11.30 -23.79 -11.87
CA LEU A 106 -9.91 -24.26 -11.94
C LEU A 106 -9.78 -25.78 -12.09
N LYS A 107 -10.79 -26.57 -11.69
CA LYS A 107 -10.77 -28.04 -11.71
C LYS A 107 -9.50 -28.61 -11.07
N PRO A 108 -9.22 -28.29 -9.81
CA PRO A 108 -7.95 -28.61 -9.18
C PRO A 108 -7.77 -30.11 -9.01
N LYS A 109 -6.52 -30.58 -9.14
CA LYS A 109 -6.16 -31.97 -8.82
C LYS A 109 -6.43 -32.30 -7.36
N ARG A 110 -6.29 -31.31 -6.48
CA ARG A 110 -6.63 -31.36 -5.05
C ARG A 110 -7.04 -29.99 -4.53
N HIS A 111 -8.04 -29.94 -3.66
CA HIS A 111 -8.47 -28.71 -3.00
C HIS A 111 -8.53 -28.96 -1.48
N VAL A 112 -7.51 -28.49 -0.76
CA VAL A 112 -7.35 -28.69 0.69
C VAL A 112 -8.06 -27.58 1.45
N LEU A 113 -9.10 -27.94 2.20
CA LEU A 113 -9.88 -27.05 3.05
C LEU A 113 -9.30 -27.09 4.48
N MET A 114 -8.64 -26.00 4.89
CA MET A 114 -8.07 -25.81 6.23
C MET A 114 -9.08 -25.09 7.12
N GLU A 115 -10.02 -25.84 7.72
CA GLU A 115 -11.07 -25.29 8.58
C GLU A 115 -11.06 -25.97 9.96
N PRO A 116 -10.56 -25.28 11.00
CA PRO A 116 -10.56 -25.80 12.37
C PRO A 116 -11.94 -25.77 13.03
N GLU A 117 -12.88 -24.90 12.63
CA GLU A 117 -14.18 -24.80 13.29
C GLU A 117 -15.17 -25.88 12.79
N GLN A 118 -15.33 -26.93 13.60
CA GLN A 118 -16.19 -28.09 13.37
C GLN A 118 -17.65 -27.78 13.00
N ARG A 119 -18.16 -26.62 13.39
CA ARG A 119 -19.52 -26.20 13.04
C ARG A 119 -19.72 -26.02 11.54
N TYR A 120 -18.66 -25.72 10.79
CA TYR A 120 -18.71 -25.66 9.33
C TYR A 120 -18.67 -27.04 8.67
N TYR A 121 -18.13 -28.05 9.36
CA TYR A 121 -17.85 -29.35 8.76
C TYR A 121 -19.08 -30.02 8.18
N LYS A 122 -20.08 -30.31 9.02
CA LYS A 122 -21.30 -31.04 8.60
C LYS A 122 -22.11 -30.32 7.50
N PRO A 123 -22.45 -29.02 7.63
CA PRO A 123 -23.32 -28.35 6.66
C PRO A 123 -22.62 -27.95 5.35
N PHE A 124 -21.32 -27.66 5.36
CA PHE A 124 -20.65 -27.05 4.20
C PHE A 124 -19.52 -27.92 3.63
N ILE A 125 -18.66 -28.50 4.48
CA ILE A 125 -17.46 -29.22 4.02
C ILE A 125 -17.79 -30.66 3.63
N LYS A 126 -18.48 -31.39 4.50
CA LYS A 126 -18.82 -32.81 4.31
C LYS A 126 -19.51 -33.08 2.96
N PRO A 127 -20.50 -32.27 2.51
CA PRO A 127 -21.11 -32.47 1.20
C PRO A 127 -20.15 -32.32 0.03
N LEU A 128 -19.07 -31.53 0.16
CA LEU A 128 -18.05 -31.40 -0.89
C LEU A 128 -17.12 -32.62 -0.93
N LEU A 129 -16.76 -33.18 0.24
CA LEU A 129 -15.93 -34.37 0.35
C LEU A 129 -16.62 -35.63 -0.20
N GLU A 130 -17.93 -35.78 0.04
CA GLU A 130 -18.69 -36.98 -0.31
C GLU A 130 -19.17 -37.02 -1.78
N LYS A 131 -18.97 -35.95 -2.56
CA LYS A 131 -19.27 -35.96 -4.00
C LYS A 131 -18.48 -37.08 -4.71
N PRO A 132 -19.10 -37.86 -5.60
CA PRO A 132 -18.38 -38.85 -6.40
C PRO A 132 -17.21 -38.21 -7.16
N GLY A 133 -16.01 -38.76 -7.04
CA GLY A 133 -14.80 -38.22 -7.68
C GLY A 133 -14.27 -36.93 -7.05
N SER A 134 -14.69 -36.58 -5.83
CA SER A 134 -14.25 -35.35 -5.16
C SER A 134 -12.73 -35.27 -4.99
N THR A 135 -12.16 -34.15 -5.46
CA THR A 135 -10.76 -33.79 -5.21
C THR A 135 -10.59 -32.93 -3.97
N TYR A 136 -11.67 -32.67 -3.22
CA TYR A 136 -11.59 -31.96 -1.94
C TYR A 136 -10.94 -32.82 -0.86
N ARG A 137 -10.16 -32.17 0.00
CA ARG A 137 -9.57 -32.74 1.22
C ARG A 137 -9.83 -31.77 2.36
N HIS A 138 -9.93 -32.27 3.58
CA HIS A 138 -10.17 -31.43 4.76
C HIS A 138 -9.15 -31.73 5.84
N THR A 139 -8.73 -30.67 6.53
CA THR A 139 -7.91 -30.76 7.73
C THR A 139 -8.41 -29.74 8.76
N GLU A 140 -8.25 -30.09 10.03
CA GLU A 140 -8.57 -29.21 11.16
C GLU A 140 -7.41 -28.27 11.50
N LEU A 141 -6.29 -28.36 10.76
CA LEU A 141 -5.18 -27.42 10.92
C LEU A 141 -5.61 -26.01 10.50
N THR A 142 -5.17 -25.02 11.26
CA THR A 142 -5.39 -23.61 10.92
C THR A 142 -4.32 -23.11 9.93
N GLY A 143 -4.74 -22.44 8.85
CA GLY A 143 -3.82 -21.83 7.88
C GLY A 143 -3.40 -20.40 8.24
N ALA A 144 -4.11 -19.75 9.17
CA ALA A 144 -3.72 -18.45 9.70
C ALA A 144 -3.99 -18.42 11.21
N HIS A 145 -3.01 -17.98 12.00
CA HIS A 145 -3.14 -17.84 13.45
C HIS A 145 -2.00 -16.97 13.96
N PRO A 146 -2.10 -16.22 15.08
CA PRO A 146 -0.93 -15.49 15.56
C PRO A 146 0.21 -16.38 16.07
N ARG A 147 -0.02 -17.69 16.28
CA ARG A 147 0.95 -18.60 16.92
C ARG A 147 1.15 -19.97 16.25
N GLU A 148 0.11 -20.56 15.66
CA GLU A 148 0.05 -22.03 15.51
C GLU A 148 0.10 -22.51 14.07
N TYR A 149 0.17 -21.61 13.09
CA TYR A 149 0.00 -21.97 11.68
C TYR A 149 1.31 -22.24 10.93
N TRP A 150 2.46 -21.78 11.43
CA TRP A 150 3.74 -21.81 10.70
C TRP A 150 4.13 -23.20 10.23
N ASN A 151 4.03 -24.18 11.14
CA ASN A 151 4.38 -25.57 10.85
C ASN A 151 3.26 -26.31 10.11
N ASN A 152 2.02 -25.80 10.11
CA ASN A 152 0.90 -26.47 9.47
C ASN A 152 1.08 -26.57 7.97
N TYR A 153 1.70 -25.56 7.33
CA TYR A 153 2.04 -25.62 5.91
C TYR A 153 3.04 -26.75 5.59
N LYS A 154 4.05 -26.94 6.43
CA LYS A 154 4.98 -28.07 6.27
C LYS A 154 4.25 -29.41 6.42
N THR A 155 3.34 -29.51 7.40
CA THR A 155 2.53 -30.71 7.61
C THR A 155 1.69 -31.04 6.37
N ILE A 156 0.92 -30.08 5.83
CA ILE A 156 0.05 -30.34 4.67
C ILE A 156 0.83 -30.59 3.37
N MET A 157 2.02 -30.00 3.22
CA MET A 157 2.85 -30.18 2.03
C MET A 157 3.67 -31.46 2.04
N ASN A 158 3.83 -32.10 3.19
CA ASN A 158 4.49 -33.40 3.32
C ASN A 158 3.47 -34.55 3.38
N ASP A 159 2.18 -34.23 3.53
CA ASP A 159 1.12 -35.22 3.58
C ASP A 159 0.75 -35.69 2.15
N PRO A 160 0.89 -36.99 1.83
CA PRO A 160 0.64 -37.52 0.50
C PRO A 160 -0.82 -37.44 0.07
N ASP A 161 -1.77 -37.24 0.99
CA ASP A 161 -3.20 -37.13 0.73
C ASP A 161 -3.69 -35.68 0.67
N LEU A 162 -2.93 -34.74 1.23
CA LEU A 162 -3.24 -33.30 1.19
C LEU A 162 -2.58 -32.62 -0.01
N ALA A 163 -1.46 -31.91 0.18
CA ALA A 163 -0.86 -31.06 -0.85
C ALA A 163 0.63 -31.36 -1.07
N PRO A 164 1.02 -32.61 -1.39
CA PRO A 164 2.41 -33.03 -1.49
C PRO A 164 3.14 -32.19 -2.53
N GLN A 165 4.28 -31.64 -2.14
CA GLN A 165 5.16 -30.88 -3.02
C GLN A 165 6.51 -31.59 -3.19
N PRO A 166 7.13 -31.53 -4.37
CA PRO A 166 8.48 -32.04 -4.56
C PRO A 166 9.45 -31.23 -3.69
N THR A 167 10.35 -31.91 -2.99
CA THR A 167 11.46 -31.24 -2.32
C THR A 167 12.45 -30.77 -3.36
N LEU A 168 12.75 -29.47 -3.35
CA LEU A 168 13.82 -28.90 -4.18
C LEU A 168 15.10 -28.72 -3.37
N GLU A 169 16.24 -28.73 -4.07
CA GLU A 169 17.52 -28.38 -3.49
C GLU A 169 17.57 -26.88 -3.15
N ARG A 170 18.39 -26.52 -2.15
CA ARG A 170 18.43 -25.16 -1.57
C ARG A 170 18.69 -24.04 -2.59
N ASP A 171 19.44 -24.35 -3.64
CA ASP A 171 19.87 -23.38 -4.65
C ASP A 171 19.16 -23.60 -6.00
N ASP A 172 18.06 -24.37 -6.03
CA ASP A 172 17.28 -24.59 -7.26
C ASP A 172 16.62 -23.27 -7.72
N PRO A 173 16.87 -22.80 -8.96
CA PRO A 173 16.28 -21.57 -9.49
C PRO A 173 14.75 -21.53 -9.41
N LYS A 174 14.08 -22.70 -9.48
CA LYS A 174 12.61 -22.80 -9.39
C LYS A 174 12.05 -22.31 -8.07
N LEU A 175 12.85 -22.26 -7.00
CA LEU A 175 12.44 -21.67 -5.73
C LEU A 175 12.00 -20.21 -5.89
N ARG A 176 12.56 -19.49 -6.88
CA ARG A 176 12.25 -18.09 -7.16
C ARG A 176 11.24 -17.90 -8.30
N GLU A 177 10.71 -18.98 -8.86
CA GLU A 177 9.69 -18.94 -9.89
C GLU A 177 8.29 -19.01 -9.29
N LEU A 178 7.32 -18.32 -9.93
CA LEU A 178 5.92 -18.41 -9.56
C LEU A 178 5.34 -19.76 -9.99
N ASP A 179 4.78 -20.51 -9.05
CA ASP A 179 4.20 -21.82 -9.28
C ASP A 179 2.70 -21.74 -9.58
N THR A 180 2.36 -22.10 -10.81
CA THR A 180 0.96 -22.18 -11.24
C THR A 180 0.30 -23.52 -10.89
N ASN A 181 1.03 -24.49 -10.34
CA ASN A 181 0.49 -25.75 -9.82
C ASN A 181 -0.01 -25.64 -8.39
N LEU A 182 0.18 -24.51 -7.73
CA LEU A 182 -0.24 -24.28 -6.36
C LEU A 182 -0.84 -22.88 -6.20
N LEU A 183 -2.06 -22.80 -5.68
CA LEU A 183 -2.73 -21.55 -5.37
C LEU A 183 -3.15 -21.53 -3.90
N LEU A 184 -2.81 -20.45 -3.19
CA LEU A 184 -3.31 -20.22 -1.84
C LEU A 184 -4.51 -19.26 -1.91
N ILE A 185 -5.61 -19.61 -1.28
CA ILE A 185 -6.75 -18.71 -1.07
C ILE A 185 -7.13 -18.70 0.40
N GLY A 186 -7.83 -17.68 0.87
CA GLY A 186 -8.44 -17.76 2.18
C GLY A 186 -9.13 -16.51 2.68
N ASN A 187 -9.60 -16.59 3.94
CA ASN A 187 -10.37 -15.53 4.59
C ASN A 187 -9.77 -15.18 5.97
N MET A 188 -9.09 -14.04 6.04
CA MET A 188 -8.47 -13.52 7.26
C MET A 188 -9.43 -12.73 8.17
N TRP A 189 -10.72 -12.60 7.82
CA TRP A 189 -11.71 -12.06 8.76
C TRP A 189 -11.95 -13.02 9.92
N ARG A 190 -11.86 -14.33 9.69
CA ARG A 190 -12.14 -15.34 10.72
C ARG A 190 -11.11 -15.29 11.82
N ARG A 191 -11.59 -15.03 13.04
CA ARG A 191 -10.79 -15.04 14.26
C ARG A 191 -11.20 -16.22 15.14
N TYR A 192 -10.26 -17.11 15.40
CA TYR A 192 -10.39 -18.20 16.38
C TYR A 192 -9.96 -17.70 17.77
N GLU A 193 -10.38 -18.37 18.83
CA GLU A 193 -10.15 -17.89 20.20
C GLU A 193 -8.67 -17.82 20.55
N ILE A 194 -8.20 -16.62 20.89
CA ILE A 194 -6.86 -16.36 21.42
C ILE A 194 -7.05 -16.09 22.92
N GLN A 195 -6.34 -16.81 23.80
CA GLN A 195 -6.26 -16.43 25.21
C GLN A 195 -5.69 -15.01 25.31
N ALA A 196 -6.40 -14.11 25.99
CA ALA A 196 -6.14 -12.66 25.98
C ALA A 196 -4.66 -12.29 26.18
N ILE A 197 -4.15 -11.36 25.37
CA ILE A 197 -2.79 -10.82 25.44
C ILE A 197 -2.85 -9.30 25.59
N ALA A 198 -1.96 -8.74 26.40
CA ALA A 198 -1.67 -7.32 26.45
C ALA A 198 -0.91 -6.89 25.18
N GLY A 199 -1.43 -5.91 24.44
CA GLY A 199 -0.90 -5.50 23.14
C GLY A 199 -1.75 -6.08 22.00
N HIS A 200 -2.69 -5.28 21.49
CA HIS A 200 -3.54 -5.67 20.36
C HIS A 200 -2.72 -5.64 19.06
N VAL A 201 -2.40 -6.80 18.49
CA VAL A 201 -1.86 -6.90 17.11
C VAL A 201 -3.01 -7.25 16.18
N ASP A 202 -3.18 -6.47 15.11
CA ASP A 202 -4.19 -6.76 14.09
C ASP A 202 -3.83 -8.02 13.30
N TYR A 203 -4.79 -8.95 13.28
CA TYR A 203 -4.61 -10.31 12.76
C TYR A 203 -4.26 -10.36 11.27
N ALA A 204 -5.04 -9.70 10.42
CA ALA A 204 -4.81 -9.75 8.96
C ALA A 204 -3.47 -9.12 8.56
N PRO A 205 -3.08 -7.91 9.03
CA PRO A 205 -1.77 -7.34 8.78
C PRO A 205 -0.62 -8.28 9.17
N LEU A 206 -0.67 -8.89 10.35
CA LEU A 206 0.36 -9.83 10.81
C LEU A 206 0.57 -10.98 9.81
N ILE A 207 -0.52 -11.63 9.39
CA ILE A 207 -0.44 -12.76 8.46
C ILE A 207 0.04 -12.31 7.08
N MET A 208 -0.43 -11.16 6.56
CA MET A 208 0.05 -10.61 5.29
C MET A 208 1.57 -10.40 5.31
N GLN A 209 2.09 -9.74 6.36
CA GLN A 209 3.53 -9.50 6.50
C GLN A 209 4.32 -10.80 6.61
N HIS A 210 3.85 -11.74 7.40
CA HIS A 210 4.49 -13.05 7.55
C HIS A 210 4.57 -13.83 6.24
N MET A 211 3.48 -13.88 5.46
CA MET A 211 3.46 -14.58 4.18
C MET A 211 4.40 -13.94 3.17
N THR A 212 4.40 -12.61 3.11
CA THR A 212 5.31 -11.88 2.21
C THR A 212 6.78 -12.07 2.59
N TYR A 213 7.11 -12.13 3.88
CA TYR A 213 8.47 -12.46 4.33
C TYR A 213 8.83 -13.92 4.07
N ALA A 214 7.89 -14.85 4.26
CA ALA A 214 8.13 -16.25 3.93
C ALA A 214 8.43 -16.43 2.43
N ALA A 215 7.82 -15.63 1.56
CA ALA A 215 8.14 -15.62 0.14
C ALA A 215 9.58 -15.14 -0.16
N GLN A 216 10.11 -14.20 0.63
CA GLN A 216 11.49 -13.72 0.50
C GLN A 216 12.53 -14.74 1.02
N LEU A 217 12.11 -15.67 1.87
CA LEU A 217 12.98 -16.68 2.50
C LEU A 217 12.78 -18.09 1.95
N ASN A 218 11.86 -18.28 1.00
CA ASN A 218 11.40 -19.60 0.57
C ASN A 218 11.00 -20.50 1.76
N GLU A 219 10.18 -19.94 2.66
CA GLU A 219 9.68 -20.63 3.84
C GLU A 219 8.16 -20.88 3.76
N THR A 220 7.67 -21.72 4.67
CA THR A 220 6.24 -22.06 4.81
C THR A 220 5.68 -22.60 3.49
N ILE A 221 4.64 -21.99 2.92
CA ILE A 221 4.04 -22.37 1.65
C ILE A 221 4.95 -22.10 0.44
N HIS A 222 5.97 -21.25 0.59
CA HIS A 222 6.92 -20.90 -0.46
C HIS A 222 8.17 -21.79 -0.51
N GLY A 223 8.13 -22.92 0.20
CA GLY A 223 9.27 -23.80 0.42
C GLY A 223 9.87 -24.42 -0.84
N ASN A 224 9.06 -24.58 -1.90
CA ASN A 224 9.47 -25.22 -3.15
C ASN A 224 9.28 -24.31 -4.38
N SER A 225 8.68 -23.13 -4.22
CA SER A 225 8.38 -22.17 -5.28
C SER A 225 7.66 -20.95 -4.69
N LEU A 226 7.51 -19.88 -5.47
CA LEU A 226 6.67 -18.74 -5.08
C LEU A 226 5.20 -19.05 -5.36
N VAL A 227 4.32 -18.72 -4.43
CA VAL A 227 2.90 -19.10 -4.49
C VAL A 227 2.05 -17.84 -4.50
N ARG A 228 1.17 -17.71 -5.50
CA ARG A 228 0.18 -16.62 -5.53
C ARG A 228 -0.87 -16.83 -4.44
N MET A 229 -1.30 -15.74 -3.81
CA MET A 229 -2.25 -15.79 -2.70
C MET A 229 -3.42 -14.83 -2.89
N LEU A 230 -4.65 -15.32 -2.71
CA LEU A 230 -5.87 -14.49 -2.75
C LEU A 230 -6.52 -14.44 -1.36
N TRP A 231 -6.62 -13.25 -0.76
CA TRP A 231 -7.06 -13.08 0.62
C TRP A 231 -8.29 -12.19 0.72
N TRP A 232 -9.38 -12.74 1.25
CA TRP A 232 -10.44 -11.92 1.83
C TRP A 232 -9.95 -11.36 3.17
N VAL A 233 -9.90 -10.04 3.29
CA VAL A 233 -9.48 -9.35 4.52
C VAL A 233 -10.54 -8.33 4.94
N PRO A 234 -10.55 -7.91 6.23
CA PRO A 234 -11.35 -6.77 6.64
C PRO A 234 -11.02 -5.52 5.83
N GLU A 235 -12.04 -4.80 5.36
CA GLU A 235 -11.88 -3.51 4.67
C GLU A 235 -11.01 -2.54 5.49
N ALA A 236 -11.09 -2.66 6.83
CA ALA A 236 -10.26 -1.91 7.77
C ALA A 236 -8.75 -2.06 7.58
N SER A 237 -8.29 -3.21 7.10
CA SER A 237 -6.87 -3.49 6.86
C SER A 237 -6.36 -2.89 5.54
N LYS A 238 -7.27 -2.49 4.65
CA LYS A 238 -6.94 -2.03 3.30
C LYS A 238 -5.98 -0.84 3.26
N PRO A 239 -6.17 0.25 4.02
CA PRO A 239 -5.25 1.40 3.96
C PRO A 239 -3.85 1.10 4.51
N LEU A 240 -3.69 0.03 5.30
CA LEU A 240 -2.38 -0.41 5.77
C LEU A 240 -1.60 -1.12 4.65
N ALA A 241 -2.27 -1.95 3.85
CA ALA A 241 -1.64 -2.66 2.73
C ALA A 241 -1.49 -1.78 1.48
N LEU A 242 -2.47 -0.91 1.23
CA LEU A 242 -2.59 -0.06 0.04
C LEU A 242 -2.76 1.41 0.47
N PRO A 243 -1.70 2.06 0.98
CA PRO A 243 -1.76 3.46 1.36
C PRO A 243 -2.15 4.32 0.15
N GLY A 244 -3.05 5.28 0.36
CA GLY A 244 -3.55 6.17 -0.68
C GLY A 244 -2.67 7.40 -0.97
N LEU A 245 -1.72 7.70 -0.09
CA LEU A 245 -0.77 8.82 -0.23
C LEU A 245 0.61 8.40 0.29
N THR A 246 1.66 9.00 -0.25
CA THR A 246 3.06 8.72 0.13
C THR A 246 3.31 8.98 1.61
N ARG A 247 2.66 10.01 2.18
CA ARG A 247 2.72 10.30 3.62
C ARG A 247 2.20 9.17 4.54
N PHE A 248 1.32 8.31 4.02
CA PHE A 248 0.74 7.19 4.76
C PHE A 248 1.53 5.90 4.56
N ASN A 249 2.60 5.93 3.77
CA ASN A 249 3.49 4.80 3.64
C ASN A 249 4.13 4.48 5.00
N ARG A 250 4.12 3.21 5.39
CA ARG A 250 4.68 2.69 6.64
C ARG A 250 5.70 1.60 6.32
N SER A 251 6.54 1.28 7.29
CA SER A 251 7.45 0.12 7.21
C SER A 251 6.71 -1.16 6.82
N PHE A 252 5.46 -1.32 7.27
CA PHE A 252 4.57 -2.41 6.90
C PHE A 252 4.27 -2.44 5.39
N SER A 253 3.72 -1.37 4.81
CA SER A 253 3.33 -1.33 3.38
C SER A 253 4.54 -1.46 2.46
N VAL A 254 5.67 -0.85 2.83
CA VAL A 254 6.93 -1.01 2.09
C VAL A 254 7.46 -2.44 2.19
N GLY A 255 7.40 -3.05 3.38
CA GLY A 255 7.77 -4.46 3.57
C GLY A 255 6.94 -5.40 2.69
N LEU A 256 5.63 -5.14 2.56
CA LEU A 256 4.78 -5.88 1.62
C LEU A 256 5.22 -5.66 0.16
N ALA A 257 5.41 -4.40 -0.25
CA ALA A 257 5.80 -4.02 -1.61
C ALA A 257 7.19 -4.56 -2.02
N LEU A 258 8.06 -4.87 -1.06
CA LEU A 258 9.35 -5.48 -1.32
C LEU A 258 9.25 -6.96 -1.67
N GLY A 259 8.34 -7.68 -1.02
CA GLY A 259 8.21 -9.12 -1.20
C GLY A 259 7.12 -9.57 -2.18
N ALA A 260 6.11 -8.74 -2.45
CA ALA A 260 5.03 -9.06 -3.38
C ALA A 260 4.40 -7.82 -4.03
N ASN A 261 3.89 -8.02 -5.25
CA ASN A 261 2.89 -7.13 -5.82
C ASN A 261 1.54 -7.38 -5.10
N VAL A 262 0.96 -6.33 -4.53
CA VAL A 262 -0.31 -6.40 -3.79
C VAL A 262 -1.34 -5.55 -4.51
N THR A 263 -2.42 -6.17 -4.98
CA THR A 263 -3.48 -5.51 -5.75
C THR A 263 -4.84 -5.74 -5.10
N GLU A 264 -5.68 -4.72 -5.06
CA GLU A 264 -7.09 -4.86 -4.70
C GLU A 264 -7.88 -5.42 -5.88
N VAL A 265 -8.49 -6.59 -5.72
CA VAL A 265 -9.41 -7.16 -6.72
C VAL A 265 -10.79 -6.54 -6.58
N ALA A 266 -11.26 -6.40 -5.34
CA ALA A 266 -12.58 -5.89 -5.03
C ALA A 266 -12.67 -5.38 -3.60
N GLY A 267 -13.52 -4.38 -3.35
CA GLY A 267 -13.74 -3.80 -2.02
C GLY A 267 -15.06 -3.03 -1.94
N THR A 268 -15.56 -2.84 -0.71
CA THR A 268 -16.87 -2.20 -0.48
C THR A 268 -16.80 -0.68 -0.46
N GLU A 269 -15.65 -0.12 -0.08
CA GLU A 269 -15.44 1.32 -0.02
C GLU A 269 -14.35 1.76 -0.97
N ARG A 270 -14.55 2.91 -1.61
CA ARG A 270 -13.48 3.59 -2.34
C ARG A 270 -12.35 3.96 -1.36
N LEU A 271 -11.10 3.70 -1.71
CA LEU A 271 -9.96 4.13 -0.89
C LEU A 271 -9.94 5.66 -0.70
N GLU A 272 -10.48 6.40 -1.66
CA GLU A 272 -10.66 7.85 -1.67
C GLU A 272 -11.72 8.35 -0.68
N ASN A 273 -12.73 7.52 -0.38
CA ASN A 273 -13.88 7.90 0.45
C ASN A 273 -13.64 7.70 1.94
N ARG A 274 -12.56 7.02 2.32
CA ARG A 274 -12.27 6.78 3.73
C ARG A 274 -11.81 8.08 4.38
N PRO A 275 -12.49 8.57 5.42
CA PRO A 275 -12.16 9.87 6.01
C PRO A 275 -10.85 9.77 6.76
N SER A 276 -9.73 10.00 6.08
CA SER A 276 -8.50 10.48 6.68
C SER A 276 -8.72 11.95 7.09
N GLY A 277 -9.68 12.21 7.98
CA GLY A 277 -10.06 13.57 8.40
C GLY A 277 -10.49 14.54 7.27
N ARG A 278 -10.96 15.73 7.64
CA ARG A 278 -11.05 16.85 6.69
C ARG A 278 -9.60 17.18 6.29
N ASN A 279 -9.26 17.18 4.99
CA ASN A 279 -7.99 17.64 4.40
C ASN A 279 -6.88 16.62 4.07
N GLN A 280 -7.19 15.33 3.90
CA GLN A 280 -6.14 14.32 3.62
C GLN A 280 -6.54 13.34 2.50
N SER A 281 -7.43 13.77 1.60
CA SER A 281 -7.78 13.02 0.40
C SER A 281 -6.76 13.26 -0.70
N ARG A 282 -6.51 12.24 -1.51
CA ARG A 282 -5.65 12.32 -2.69
C ARG A 282 -6.20 13.33 -3.72
N PRO A 283 -5.33 14.07 -4.41
CA PRO A 283 -5.73 14.86 -5.57
C PRO A 283 -6.44 14.01 -6.62
N SER A 284 -7.63 14.40 -7.05
CA SER A 284 -8.39 13.59 -8.03
C SER A 284 -7.71 13.52 -9.40
N LEU A 285 -6.87 14.51 -9.73
CA LEU A 285 -6.04 14.49 -10.93
C LEU A 285 -5.06 13.30 -10.93
N LEU A 286 -4.48 12.94 -9.78
CA LEU A 286 -3.61 11.76 -9.68
C LEU A 286 -4.38 10.47 -9.92
N ASP A 287 -5.56 10.34 -9.30
CA ASP A 287 -6.39 9.15 -9.51
C ASP A 287 -6.83 9.02 -10.98
N ARG A 288 -7.10 10.14 -11.68
CA ARG A 288 -7.39 10.14 -13.11
C ARG A 288 -6.22 9.64 -13.96
N ILE A 289 -5.01 10.13 -13.70
CA ILE A 289 -3.79 9.73 -14.43
C ILE A 289 -3.55 8.23 -14.26
N VAL A 290 -3.62 7.74 -13.01
CA VAL A 290 -3.44 6.32 -12.72
C VAL A 290 -4.55 5.50 -13.39
N ALA A 291 -5.81 5.93 -13.32
CA ALA A 291 -6.92 5.22 -13.95
C ALA A 291 -6.81 5.18 -15.50
N GLU A 292 -6.19 6.16 -16.14
CA GLU A 292 -5.87 6.12 -17.57
C GLU A 292 -4.83 5.02 -17.87
N GLN A 293 -3.75 4.94 -17.09
CA GLN A 293 -2.72 3.92 -17.23
C GLN A 293 -3.27 2.51 -16.99
N VAL A 294 -4.06 2.35 -15.92
CA VAL A 294 -4.68 1.07 -15.56
C VAL A 294 -5.64 0.61 -16.65
N ARG A 295 -6.43 1.52 -17.26
CA ARG A 295 -7.32 1.17 -18.39
C ARG A 295 -6.55 0.65 -19.59
N SER A 296 -5.41 1.24 -19.92
CA SER A 296 -4.53 0.73 -20.98
C SER A 296 -4.04 -0.69 -20.63
N SER A 297 -3.58 -0.89 -19.40
CA SER A 297 -3.15 -2.22 -18.93
C SER A 297 -4.28 -3.25 -18.95
N MET A 298 -5.50 -2.87 -18.56
CA MET A 298 -6.68 -3.75 -18.62
C MET A 298 -7.00 -4.14 -20.07
N ALA A 299 -6.90 -3.21 -21.01
CA ALA A 299 -7.13 -3.48 -22.43
C ALA A 299 -6.08 -4.44 -23.00
N GLU A 300 -4.80 -4.23 -22.67
CA GLU A 300 -3.68 -5.10 -23.07
C GLU A 300 -3.82 -6.51 -22.48
N ASN A 301 -4.21 -6.61 -21.21
CA ASN A 301 -4.38 -7.88 -20.50
C ASN A 301 -5.74 -8.56 -20.74
N GLY A 302 -6.60 -7.99 -21.59
CA GLY A 302 -7.93 -8.53 -21.88
C GLY A 302 -8.89 -8.57 -20.68
N THR A 303 -8.63 -7.76 -19.65
CA THR A 303 -9.46 -7.70 -18.43
C THR A 303 -10.70 -6.85 -18.68
N LYS A 304 -11.89 -7.42 -18.48
CA LYS A 304 -13.17 -6.75 -18.73
C LYS A 304 -14.02 -6.65 -17.47
N ILE A 305 -14.63 -5.49 -17.27
CA ILE A 305 -15.53 -5.25 -16.13
C ILE A 305 -16.77 -6.15 -16.29
N PRO A 306 -17.15 -6.96 -15.28
CA PRO A 306 -18.34 -7.78 -15.35
C PRO A 306 -19.63 -6.94 -15.43
N PRO A 307 -20.67 -7.39 -16.17
CA PRO A 307 -21.92 -6.65 -16.28
C PRO A 307 -22.56 -6.31 -14.93
N GLY A 308 -22.90 -5.03 -14.76
CA GLY A 308 -23.53 -4.50 -13.54
C GLY A 308 -22.59 -4.28 -12.35
N ARG A 309 -21.27 -4.42 -12.55
CA ARG A 309 -20.25 -3.97 -11.60
C ARG A 309 -19.76 -2.58 -11.97
N GLU A 310 -19.47 -1.79 -10.95
CA GLU A 310 -18.89 -0.46 -11.08
C GLU A 310 -17.43 -0.51 -10.62
N MET A 311 -16.63 0.42 -11.14
CA MET A 311 -15.28 0.65 -10.64
C MET A 311 -15.33 1.69 -9.53
N PRO A 312 -14.50 1.57 -8.48
CA PRO A 312 -14.33 2.58 -7.46
C PRO A 312 -13.95 3.95 -8.02
N PHE A 313 -13.19 4.00 -9.12
CA PHE A 313 -12.87 5.26 -9.78
C PHE A 313 -13.71 5.46 -11.05
N ASN A 314 -14.49 6.54 -11.09
CA ASN A 314 -15.15 7.02 -12.30
C ASN A 314 -14.43 8.29 -12.79
N ASN A 315 -13.85 8.25 -14.01
CA ASN A 315 -13.10 9.37 -14.57
C ASN A 315 -13.93 10.64 -14.75
N GLU A 316 -15.26 10.52 -14.83
CA GLU A 316 -16.17 11.67 -14.96
C GLU A 316 -16.23 12.54 -13.68
N GLU A 317 -15.75 12.04 -12.54
CA GLU A 317 -15.81 12.73 -11.24
C GLU A 317 -14.49 13.45 -10.86
N GLY A 318 -13.42 13.31 -11.65
CA GLY A 318 -12.09 13.86 -11.35
C GLY A 318 -11.77 15.20 -12.02
N ASP A 319 -10.75 15.90 -11.50
CA ASP A 319 -10.25 17.13 -12.12
C ASP A 319 -9.73 16.87 -13.56
N SER A 320 -10.38 17.52 -14.53
CA SER A 320 -10.06 17.43 -15.96
C SER A 320 -8.93 18.38 -16.40
N SER A 321 -8.29 19.06 -15.45
CA SER A 321 -7.16 19.94 -15.72
C SER A 321 -6.05 19.21 -16.47
N PRO A 322 -5.37 19.89 -17.41
CA PRO A 322 -4.21 19.34 -18.07
C PRO A 322 -3.15 18.90 -17.05
N TYR A 323 -2.52 17.77 -17.33
CA TYR A 323 -1.37 17.30 -16.57
C TYR A 323 -0.11 17.44 -17.41
N ARG A 324 0.95 17.99 -16.83
CA ARG A 324 2.28 18.01 -17.43
C ARG A 324 3.23 17.19 -16.57
N GLU A 325 3.81 16.15 -17.15
CA GLU A 325 4.74 15.29 -16.43
C GLU A 325 5.99 16.06 -16.00
N MET A 326 6.26 16.04 -14.70
CA MET A 326 7.37 16.81 -14.12
C MET A 326 8.73 16.16 -14.39
N MET A 327 8.79 14.84 -14.59
CA MET A 327 10.02 14.09 -14.88
C MET A 327 10.29 13.92 -16.38
N ALA A 328 9.45 14.46 -17.26
CA ALA A 328 9.64 14.38 -18.70
C ALA A 328 10.94 15.08 -19.12
N THR A 329 11.82 14.34 -19.78
CA THR A 329 13.13 14.82 -20.24
C THR A 329 12.97 15.51 -21.59
N THR A 330 13.38 16.77 -21.66
CA THR A 330 13.35 17.59 -22.88
C THR A 330 14.75 17.96 -23.39
N CYS A 331 15.76 17.92 -22.52
CA CYS A 331 17.15 18.18 -22.89
C CYS A 331 17.77 16.91 -23.47
N THR A 332 18.40 17.05 -24.65
CA THR A 332 19.09 15.96 -25.36
C THR A 332 20.60 16.18 -25.43
N SER A 333 21.06 17.42 -25.18
CA SER A 333 22.46 17.81 -25.24
C SER A 333 22.89 18.60 -24.00
N ILE A 334 24.20 18.77 -23.82
CA ILE A 334 24.79 19.64 -22.79
C ILE A 334 24.30 21.09 -22.95
N ALA A 335 24.24 21.59 -24.20
CA ALA A 335 23.80 22.95 -24.49
C ALA A 335 22.32 23.16 -24.11
N ASP A 336 21.46 22.17 -24.37
CA ASP A 336 20.04 22.22 -23.99
C ASP A 336 19.89 22.34 -22.46
N LEU A 337 20.78 21.69 -21.70
CA LEU A 337 20.76 21.74 -20.24
C LEU A 337 21.27 23.08 -19.71
N GLU A 338 22.34 23.63 -20.30
CA GLU A 338 22.83 24.98 -19.98
C GLU A 338 21.73 26.03 -20.19
N GLU A 339 21.01 25.95 -21.31
CA GLU A 339 19.85 26.81 -21.59
C GLU A 339 18.73 26.62 -20.57
N ALA A 340 18.43 25.38 -20.18
CA ALA A 340 17.40 25.09 -19.17
C ALA A 340 17.79 25.62 -17.78
N ILE A 341 19.07 25.58 -17.41
CA ILE A 341 19.58 26.18 -16.16
C ILE A 341 19.38 27.70 -16.20
N GLU A 342 19.69 28.35 -17.32
CA GLU A 342 19.54 29.80 -17.44
C GLU A 342 18.07 30.26 -17.48
N ASP A 343 17.18 29.51 -18.17
CA ASP A 343 15.73 29.72 -18.10
C ASP A 343 15.22 29.63 -16.66
N PHE A 344 15.70 28.62 -15.91
CA PHE A 344 15.34 28.46 -14.50
C PHE A 344 15.78 29.65 -13.64
N ARG A 345 17.02 30.14 -13.82
CA ARG A 345 17.55 31.32 -13.10
C ARG A 345 16.77 32.59 -13.44
N THR A 346 16.48 32.80 -14.73
CA THR A 346 15.68 33.92 -15.20
C THR A 346 14.28 33.89 -14.57
N HIS A 347 13.65 32.71 -14.55
CA HIS A 347 12.37 32.52 -13.90
C HIS A 347 12.43 32.77 -12.39
N ALA A 348 13.47 32.30 -11.70
CA ALA A 348 13.67 32.53 -10.27
C ALA A 348 13.72 34.03 -9.93
N SER A 349 14.44 34.83 -10.74
CA SER A 349 14.48 36.29 -10.59
C SER A 349 13.11 36.92 -10.77
N ALA A 350 12.38 36.55 -11.84
CA ALA A 350 11.04 37.06 -12.09
C ALA A 350 10.04 36.65 -10.99
N LEU A 351 10.16 35.42 -10.49
CA LEU A 351 9.32 34.87 -9.43
C LEU A 351 9.52 35.63 -8.12
N LYS A 352 10.75 36.03 -7.78
CA LYS A 352 11.02 36.84 -6.59
C LYS A 352 10.21 38.14 -6.59
N ASP A 353 10.21 38.86 -7.71
CA ASP A 353 9.42 40.09 -7.87
C ASP A 353 7.92 39.84 -7.74
N ILE A 354 7.43 38.74 -8.34
CA ILE A 354 6.02 38.33 -8.23
C ILE A 354 5.66 38.03 -6.77
N LEU A 355 6.47 37.23 -6.06
CA LEU A 355 6.23 36.86 -4.67
C LEU A 355 6.23 38.07 -3.74
N ALA A 356 7.12 39.05 -3.97
CA ALA A 356 7.09 40.33 -3.26
C ALA A 356 5.77 41.08 -3.46
N ARG A 357 5.23 41.11 -4.69
CA ARG A 357 3.92 41.72 -4.95
C ARG A 357 2.78 41.01 -4.23
N THR A 358 2.82 39.68 -4.08
CA THR A 358 1.78 38.94 -3.33
C THR A 358 1.77 39.24 -1.82
N ARG A 359 2.91 39.68 -1.24
CA ARG A 359 2.99 40.11 0.18
C ARG A 359 2.63 41.59 0.37
N SER A 360 2.63 42.38 -0.70
CA SER A 360 2.28 43.80 -0.64
C SER A 360 0.91 44.04 -0.02
N LYS A 361 0.79 45.11 0.77
CA LYS A 361 -0.49 45.60 1.28
C LYS A 361 -1.28 46.41 0.24
N SER A 362 -0.67 46.77 -0.90
CA SER A 362 -1.31 47.52 -1.98
C SER A 362 -2.56 46.83 -2.51
N HIS A 363 -3.65 47.59 -2.68
CA HIS A 363 -4.90 47.08 -3.23
C HIS A 363 -4.75 46.74 -4.72
N GLU A 364 -3.99 47.54 -5.47
CA GLU A 364 -3.72 47.32 -6.91
C GLU A 364 -2.96 46.00 -7.13
N ASN A 365 -1.90 45.76 -6.37
CA ASN A 365 -1.14 44.50 -6.44
C ASN A 365 -2.01 43.30 -6.08
N LYS A 366 -2.97 43.45 -5.16
CA LYS A 366 -3.88 42.35 -4.80
C LYS A 366 -4.97 42.11 -5.85
N ALA A 367 -5.33 43.12 -6.64
CA ALA A 367 -6.34 42.99 -7.68
C ALA A 367 -5.85 42.09 -8.84
N GLU A 368 -4.55 42.13 -9.14
CA GLU A 368 -3.89 41.27 -10.15
C GLU A 368 -4.14 39.77 -9.90
N PHE A 369 -4.20 39.36 -8.64
CA PHE A 369 -4.31 37.94 -8.25
C PHE A 369 -5.75 37.47 -7.98
N ARG A 370 -6.78 38.29 -8.22
CA ARG A 370 -8.17 37.97 -7.88
C ARG A 370 -9.06 37.76 -9.10
N GLY A 371 -10.05 36.88 -8.95
CA GLY A 371 -11.05 36.59 -9.98
C GLY A 371 -10.43 36.25 -11.33
N ALA A 372 -11.06 36.70 -12.41
CA ALA A 372 -10.62 36.40 -13.77
C ALA A 372 -9.23 36.97 -14.12
N ALA A 373 -8.79 38.06 -13.46
CA ALA A 373 -7.44 38.57 -13.64
C ALA A 373 -6.39 37.62 -13.06
N GLY A 374 -6.64 37.12 -11.85
CA GLY A 374 -5.81 36.10 -11.20
C GLY A 374 -5.76 34.80 -12.00
N ASP A 375 -6.87 34.36 -12.57
CA ASP A 375 -6.89 33.14 -13.40
C ASP A 375 -6.05 33.28 -14.66
N ARG A 376 -6.12 34.44 -15.35
CA ARG A 376 -5.24 34.75 -16.48
C ARG A 376 -3.78 34.84 -16.05
N PHE A 377 -3.50 35.49 -14.91
CA PHE A 377 -2.15 35.60 -14.36
C PHE A 377 -1.55 34.21 -14.10
N LEU A 378 -2.29 33.32 -13.44
CA LEU A 378 -1.81 31.97 -13.15
C LEU A 378 -1.57 31.18 -14.44
N ALA A 379 -2.48 31.29 -15.42
CA ALA A 379 -2.33 30.62 -16.71
C ALA A 379 -1.08 31.05 -17.50
N THR A 380 -0.57 32.27 -17.31
CA THR A 380 0.64 32.73 -17.99
C THR A 380 1.93 32.44 -17.23
N HIS A 381 1.88 32.31 -15.90
CA HIS A 381 3.08 32.19 -15.05
C HIS A 381 3.35 30.77 -14.55
N ILE A 382 2.34 29.88 -14.55
CA ILE A 382 2.48 28.49 -14.10
C ILE A 382 2.69 27.57 -15.31
N ARG A 383 3.79 26.81 -15.29
CA ARG A 383 4.15 25.82 -16.33
C ARG A 383 3.48 24.47 -16.11
N TYR A 384 3.17 24.12 -14.86
CA TYR A 384 2.58 22.86 -14.43
C TYR A 384 1.13 23.08 -13.95
N PRO A 385 0.12 22.90 -14.83
CA PRO A 385 -1.27 23.27 -14.53
C PRO A 385 -1.85 22.49 -13.34
N GLN A 386 -1.30 21.31 -13.05
CA GLN A 386 -1.66 20.56 -11.84
C GLN A 386 -1.44 21.37 -10.55
N CYS A 387 -0.48 22.30 -10.49
CA CYS A 387 -0.26 23.13 -9.30
C CYS A 387 -1.47 24.02 -8.97
N ILE A 388 -2.21 24.45 -9.99
CA ILE A 388 -3.45 25.21 -9.84
C ILE A 388 -4.59 24.29 -9.39
N ALA A 389 -4.73 23.14 -10.06
CA ALA A 389 -5.76 22.13 -9.79
C ALA A 389 -5.76 21.70 -8.31
N ASN A 390 -4.60 21.29 -7.80
CA ASN A 390 -4.43 20.82 -6.42
C ASN A 390 -4.88 21.84 -5.37
N VAL A 391 -4.50 23.10 -5.55
CA VAL A 391 -4.81 24.16 -4.59
C VAL A 391 -6.30 24.56 -4.68
N ARG A 392 -6.90 24.49 -5.88
CA ARG A 392 -8.33 24.79 -6.09
C ARG A 392 -9.26 23.69 -5.58
N GLU A 393 -8.85 22.43 -5.63
CA GLU A 393 -9.68 21.30 -5.19
C GLU A 393 -10.00 21.34 -3.69
N LYS A 394 -9.28 22.15 -2.88
CA LYS A 394 -9.46 22.32 -1.42
C LYS A 394 -9.45 21.01 -0.61
N LYS A 395 -9.07 19.89 -1.24
CA LYS A 395 -9.01 18.54 -0.67
C LYS A 395 -7.77 18.31 0.18
N VAL A 396 -6.78 19.18 0.04
CA VAL A 396 -5.54 19.20 0.81
C VAL A 396 -5.44 20.54 1.53
N VAL A 397 -6.00 20.58 2.74
CA VAL A 397 -5.69 21.51 3.85
C VAL A 397 -6.48 22.81 3.94
N ALA A 398 -6.78 23.13 5.21
CA ALA A 398 -7.32 24.34 5.81
C ALA A 398 -6.59 25.64 5.44
N PHE A 399 -6.45 25.94 4.16
CA PHE A 399 -6.22 27.29 3.71
C PHE A 399 -7.53 28.08 3.81
N HIS A 400 -7.93 28.45 5.03
CA HIS A 400 -8.83 29.59 5.26
C HIS A 400 -8.11 30.93 4.98
N CYS A 401 -7.13 30.92 4.08
CA CYS A 401 -6.26 32.03 3.79
C CYS A 401 -6.75 32.79 2.57
N GLY A 402 -6.38 34.07 2.49
CA GLY A 402 -6.74 34.91 1.34
C GLY A 402 -6.11 34.43 0.03
N THR A 403 -6.68 34.87 -1.08
CA THR A 403 -6.28 34.54 -2.46
C THR A 403 -4.77 34.66 -2.71
N SER A 404 -4.12 35.70 -2.17
CA SER A 404 -2.67 35.91 -2.35
C SER A 404 -1.81 34.78 -1.78
N THR A 405 -2.23 34.15 -0.68
CA THR A 405 -1.49 33.00 -0.10
C THR A 405 -1.66 31.76 -0.97
N LEU A 406 -2.85 31.53 -1.52
CA LEU A 406 -3.10 30.43 -2.47
C LEU A 406 -2.27 30.61 -3.75
N THR A 407 -2.24 31.84 -4.30
CA THR A 407 -1.41 32.17 -5.46
C THR A 407 0.07 31.91 -5.19
N ARG A 408 0.61 32.31 -4.02
CA ARG A 408 1.99 31.97 -3.63
C ARG A 408 2.22 30.47 -3.60
N ALA A 409 1.31 29.70 -3.01
CA ALA A 409 1.46 28.26 -2.91
C ALA A 409 1.50 27.60 -4.30
N MET A 410 0.65 28.04 -5.23
CA MET A 410 0.66 27.54 -6.61
C MET A 410 1.97 27.88 -7.35
N LEU A 411 2.47 29.11 -7.20
CA LEU A 411 3.72 29.56 -7.83
C LEU A 411 4.95 28.83 -7.26
N VAL A 412 5.02 28.65 -5.95
CA VAL A 412 6.12 27.91 -5.30
C VAL A 412 6.08 26.43 -5.66
N MET A 413 4.89 25.83 -5.71
CA MET A 413 4.74 24.44 -6.17
C MET A 413 5.20 24.28 -7.63
N ASP A 414 4.85 25.23 -8.52
CA ASP A 414 5.35 25.25 -9.91
C ASP A 414 6.88 25.38 -9.97
N PHE A 415 7.47 26.19 -9.09
CA PHE A 415 8.91 26.38 -9.05
C PHE A 415 9.67 25.13 -8.63
N TYR A 416 9.19 24.42 -7.60
CA TYR A 416 9.73 23.09 -7.25
C TYR A 416 9.51 22.06 -8.36
N ALA A 417 8.37 22.08 -9.03
CA ALA A 417 8.10 21.20 -10.18
C ALA A 417 9.11 21.43 -11.32
N ARG A 418 9.49 22.68 -11.59
CA ARG A 418 10.56 23.04 -12.53
C ARG A 418 11.92 22.54 -12.08
N LEU A 419 12.23 22.61 -10.77
CA LEU A 419 13.49 22.10 -10.23
C LEU A 419 13.59 20.59 -10.43
N ILE A 420 12.52 19.84 -10.13
CA ILE A 420 12.48 18.39 -10.36
C ILE A 420 12.68 18.06 -11.85
N ASN A 421 12.09 18.86 -12.75
CA ASN A 421 12.30 18.70 -14.19
C ASN A 421 13.75 18.98 -14.61
N LEU A 422 14.38 20.01 -14.04
CA LEU A 422 15.78 20.33 -14.29
C LEU A 422 16.70 19.19 -13.82
N GLU A 423 16.44 18.63 -12.64
CA GLU A 423 17.14 17.45 -12.12
C GLU A 423 16.98 16.24 -13.06
N ALA A 424 15.77 15.99 -13.59
CA ALA A 424 15.50 14.89 -14.52
C ALA A 424 16.25 15.07 -15.86
N ASN A 425 16.28 16.31 -16.38
CA ASN A 425 17.05 16.66 -17.57
C ASN A 425 18.56 16.48 -17.36
N TYR A 426 19.08 16.87 -16.18
CA TYR A 426 20.47 16.59 -15.82
C TYR A 426 20.76 15.08 -15.85
N ALA A 427 19.91 14.26 -15.22
CA ALA A 427 20.10 12.81 -15.20
C ALA A 427 20.14 12.19 -16.62
N ALA A 428 19.24 12.64 -17.51
CA ALA A 428 19.20 12.18 -18.89
C ALA A 428 20.44 12.59 -19.70
N VAL A 429 20.89 13.85 -19.57
CA VAL A 429 22.09 14.34 -20.26
C VAL A 429 23.36 13.66 -19.72
N ALA A 430 23.44 13.43 -18.41
CA ALA A 430 24.56 12.72 -17.79
C ALA A 430 24.66 11.26 -18.28
N GLU A 431 23.52 10.57 -18.38
CA GLU A 431 23.46 9.21 -18.94
C GLU A 431 23.89 9.16 -20.41
N ALA A 432 23.50 10.17 -21.20
CA ALA A 432 23.85 10.24 -22.63
C ALA A 432 25.31 10.66 -22.89
N ASN A 433 26.03 11.22 -21.91
CA ASN A 433 27.37 11.81 -22.09
C ASN A 433 28.40 11.29 -21.06
N PRO A 434 28.60 9.96 -20.92
CA PRO A 434 29.47 9.39 -19.88
C PRO A 434 30.93 9.86 -19.98
N ASP A 435 31.40 10.22 -21.17
CA ASP A 435 32.79 10.61 -21.44
C ASP A 435 33.11 12.10 -21.14
N SER A 436 32.15 12.87 -20.59
CA SER A 436 32.35 14.28 -20.22
C SER A 436 32.32 14.60 -18.71
N PRO A 437 33.05 13.87 -17.82
CA PRO A 437 32.92 14.05 -16.37
C PRO A 437 33.15 15.47 -15.84
N PRO A 438 34.17 16.24 -16.29
CA PRO A 438 34.41 17.57 -15.73
C PRO A 438 33.25 18.54 -16.00
N GLN A 439 32.72 18.55 -17.22
CA GLN A 439 31.58 19.40 -17.60
C GLN A 439 30.31 18.98 -16.86
N LEU A 440 30.02 17.67 -16.80
CA LEU A 440 28.87 17.16 -16.05
C LEU A 440 28.96 17.45 -14.56
N SER A 441 30.16 17.49 -13.97
CA SER A 441 30.36 17.85 -12.57
C SER A 441 30.05 19.33 -12.30
N THR A 442 30.44 20.22 -13.21
CA THR A 442 30.10 21.65 -13.16
C THR A 442 28.60 21.85 -13.27
N LEU A 443 27.96 21.25 -14.28
CA LEU A 443 26.51 21.34 -14.47
C LEU A 443 25.74 20.78 -13.29
N ARG A 444 26.23 19.69 -12.68
CA ARG A 444 25.65 19.16 -11.43
C ARG A 444 25.66 20.20 -10.33
N ALA A 445 26.80 20.86 -10.11
CA ALA A 445 26.94 21.90 -9.10
C ALA A 445 26.00 23.08 -9.38
N GLU A 446 25.82 23.44 -10.65
CA GLU A 446 24.89 24.49 -11.05
C GLU A 446 23.42 24.14 -10.78
N VAL A 447 22.98 22.91 -11.07
CA VAL A 447 21.62 22.46 -10.76
C VAL A 447 21.40 22.42 -9.24
N LEU A 448 22.39 21.98 -8.47
CA LEU A 448 22.32 22.01 -7.00
C LEU A 448 22.27 23.44 -6.44
N ALA A 449 22.98 24.38 -7.07
CA ALA A 449 22.90 25.80 -6.72
C ALA A 449 21.51 26.38 -7.02
N CYS A 450 20.88 25.97 -8.13
CA CYS A 450 19.48 26.30 -8.41
C CYS A 450 18.55 25.78 -7.31
N GLY A 451 18.75 24.55 -6.83
CA GLY A 451 18.00 23.99 -5.69
C GLY A 451 18.17 24.80 -4.41
N THR A 452 19.40 25.19 -4.07
CA THR A 452 19.69 26.02 -2.89
C THR A 452 18.98 27.38 -2.99
N SER A 453 19.04 28.02 -4.17
CA SER A 453 18.35 29.29 -4.43
C SER A 453 16.83 29.16 -4.37
N THR A 454 16.28 28.00 -4.75
CA THR A 454 14.86 27.70 -4.55
C THR A 454 14.49 27.67 -3.07
N ASP A 455 15.24 26.95 -2.25
CA ASP A 455 14.94 26.84 -0.82
C ASP A 455 15.00 28.20 -0.11
N GLU A 456 16.03 29.01 -0.40
CA GLU A 456 16.17 30.37 0.14
C GLU A 456 14.96 31.25 -0.23
N LEU A 457 14.54 31.24 -1.51
CA LEU A 457 13.41 32.03 -1.97
C LEU A 457 12.10 31.55 -1.34
N VAL A 458 11.92 30.24 -1.20
CA VAL A 458 10.72 29.66 -0.60
C VAL A 458 10.64 29.99 0.89
N GLU A 459 11.75 29.90 1.62
CA GLU A 459 11.85 30.27 3.03
C GLU A 459 11.53 31.75 3.26
N GLU A 460 12.01 32.64 2.40
CA GLU A 460 11.74 34.09 2.51
C GLU A 460 10.23 34.42 2.38
N TYR A 461 9.51 33.74 1.48
CA TYR A 461 8.14 34.13 1.07
C TYR A 461 7.01 33.22 1.56
N THR A 462 7.32 32.06 2.14
CA THR A 462 6.31 31.09 2.61
C THR A 462 6.55 30.67 4.05
N GLY A 463 5.47 30.35 4.77
CA GLY A 463 5.57 29.80 6.13
C GLY A 463 5.77 28.29 6.11
N GLN A 464 6.36 27.75 7.17
CA GLN A 464 6.66 26.31 7.33
C GLN A 464 5.46 25.40 7.02
N SER A 465 4.26 25.75 7.48
CA SER A 465 3.06 24.96 7.18
C SER A 465 2.79 24.88 5.67
N SER A 466 2.91 25.99 4.93
CA SER A 466 2.71 25.99 3.48
C SER A 466 3.76 25.14 2.76
N GLN A 467 5.02 25.22 3.18
CA GLN A 467 6.11 24.42 2.62
C GLN A 467 5.84 22.93 2.80
N TYR A 468 5.48 22.51 4.02
CA TYR A 468 5.13 21.12 4.32
C TYR A 468 4.04 20.57 3.40
N TYR A 469 2.98 21.34 3.14
CA TYR A 469 1.89 20.91 2.27
C TYR A 469 2.26 20.88 0.80
N ILE A 470 3.03 21.88 0.32
CA ILE A 470 3.54 21.90 -1.05
C ILE A 470 4.41 20.67 -1.28
N GLN A 471 5.33 20.38 -0.35
CA GLN A 471 6.20 19.22 -0.45
C GLN A 471 5.40 17.92 -0.43
N MET A 472 4.44 17.76 0.48
CA MET A 472 3.58 16.57 0.51
C MET A 472 2.88 16.29 -0.83
N ILE A 473 2.33 17.33 -1.48
CA ILE A 473 1.69 17.17 -2.79
C ILE A 473 2.73 16.77 -3.84
N LEU A 474 3.88 17.44 -3.89
CA LEU A 474 4.94 17.13 -4.84
C LEU A 474 5.47 15.71 -4.66
N GLU A 475 5.63 15.24 -3.41
CA GLU A 475 6.03 13.87 -3.11
C GLU A 475 5.03 12.86 -3.66
N ASP A 476 3.72 13.10 -3.55
CA ASP A 476 2.70 12.22 -4.11
C ASP A 476 2.80 12.14 -5.64
N TYR A 477 3.07 13.26 -6.32
CA TYR A 477 3.29 13.25 -7.77
C TYR A 477 4.60 12.55 -8.17
N VAL A 478 5.72 12.82 -7.49
CA VAL A 478 7.00 12.14 -7.78
C VAL A 478 6.86 10.65 -7.54
N SER A 479 6.22 10.26 -6.43
CA SER A 479 5.97 8.86 -6.09
C SER A 479 5.08 8.16 -7.12
N CYS A 480 4.08 8.86 -7.67
CA CYS A 480 3.19 8.36 -8.70
C CYS A 480 3.86 8.26 -10.07
N ALA A 481 4.77 9.18 -10.40
CA ALA A 481 5.48 9.24 -11.68
C ALA A 481 6.72 8.33 -11.74
N ALA A 482 7.25 7.90 -10.58
CA ALA A 482 8.34 6.94 -10.53
C ALA A 482 8.02 5.66 -11.33
N GLN A 483 9.04 5.04 -11.91
CA GLN A 483 8.92 3.83 -12.71
C GLN A 483 9.67 2.67 -12.03
N PRO A 484 8.97 1.68 -11.41
CA PRO A 484 7.52 1.65 -11.16
C PRO A 484 7.10 2.63 -10.04
N PRO A 485 5.80 3.00 -9.95
CA PRO A 485 5.30 3.92 -8.92
C PRO A 485 5.63 3.44 -7.50
N THR A 486 5.78 4.33 -6.53
CA THR A 486 6.22 3.95 -5.17
C THR A 486 5.15 3.14 -4.42
N LEU A 487 3.87 3.49 -4.57
CA LEU A 487 2.76 2.86 -3.87
C LEU A 487 2.23 1.66 -4.66
N ASN A 488 2.03 0.52 -4.00
CA ASN A 488 1.42 -0.67 -4.63
C ASN A 488 0.06 -0.38 -5.28
N ARG A 489 -0.73 0.51 -4.69
CA ARG A 489 -2.00 0.96 -5.24
C ARG A 489 -1.87 1.45 -6.69
N ASP A 490 -0.78 2.14 -7.01
CA ASP A 490 -0.58 2.77 -8.32
C ASP A 490 0.07 1.84 -9.34
N ARG A 491 0.49 0.65 -8.92
CA ARG A 491 1.06 -0.41 -9.78
C ARG A 491 0.01 -1.39 -10.30
N ARG A 492 -1.25 -1.18 -9.96
CA ARG A 492 -2.33 -2.13 -10.27
C ARG A 492 -2.47 -2.31 -11.78
N SER A 493 -2.58 -3.56 -12.23
CA SER A 493 -2.84 -3.90 -13.65
C SER A 493 -4.32 -3.81 -14.03
N TYR A 494 -5.19 -3.66 -13.03
CA TYR A 494 -6.63 -3.56 -13.18
C TYR A 494 -7.23 -2.74 -12.04
N GLU A 495 -8.37 -2.11 -12.29
CA GLU A 495 -9.10 -1.35 -11.27
C GLU A 495 -9.87 -2.32 -10.34
N PRO A 496 -10.02 -2.03 -9.05
CA PRO A 496 -10.80 -2.89 -8.17
C PRO A 496 -12.28 -2.90 -8.58
N LEU A 497 -13.03 -3.96 -8.28
CA LEU A 497 -14.49 -3.97 -8.43
C LEU A 497 -15.17 -3.43 -7.17
N LEU A 498 -16.19 -2.58 -7.33
CA LEU A 498 -17.04 -2.18 -6.20
C LEU A 498 -18.03 -3.30 -5.86
N ILE A 499 -18.02 -3.74 -4.61
CA ILE A 499 -18.88 -4.81 -4.10
C ILE A 499 -19.78 -4.28 -2.99
N LYS A 500 -20.87 -5.01 -2.71
CA LYS A 500 -21.91 -4.52 -1.81
C LYS A 500 -21.87 -5.25 -0.46
N PRO A 501 -22.12 -4.55 0.66
CA PRO A 501 -22.11 -5.20 1.98
C PRO A 501 -23.12 -6.34 2.12
N ASP A 502 -24.23 -6.30 1.38
CA ASP A 502 -25.24 -7.36 1.39
C ASP A 502 -24.81 -8.64 0.65
N GLU A 503 -23.67 -8.64 -0.04
CA GLU A 503 -23.06 -9.83 -0.63
C GLU A 503 -22.31 -10.69 0.39
N PHE A 504 -22.29 -10.25 1.65
CA PHE A 504 -21.63 -10.91 2.77
C PHE A 504 -22.60 -11.27 3.89
N TRP A 505 -22.24 -12.29 4.67
CA TRP A 505 -22.98 -12.69 5.86
C TRP A 505 -22.09 -12.77 7.11
N PRO A 506 -22.45 -12.04 8.18
CA PRO A 506 -23.32 -10.86 8.16
C PRO A 506 -22.79 -9.79 7.20
N ASN A 507 -23.58 -8.75 6.96
CA ASN A 507 -23.24 -7.63 6.06
C ASN A 507 -22.06 -6.78 6.61
N TYR A 508 -20.88 -7.38 6.64
CA TYR A 508 -19.59 -6.76 6.96
C TYR A 508 -18.86 -6.40 5.68
N ASN A 509 -17.96 -5.45 5.79
CA ASN A 509 -17.16 -4.95 4.68
C ASN A 509 -15.87 -5.77 4.55
N LEU A 510 -15.73 -6.51 3.45
CA LEU A 510 -14.50 -7.21 3.09
C LEU A 510 -13.93 -6.69 1.77
N THR A 511 -12.63 -6.85 1.63
CA THR A 511 -11.91 -6.66 0.38
C THR A 511 -11.15 -7.93 0.02
N LEU A 512 -11.07 -8.23 -1.27
CA LEU A 512 -10.24 -9.30 -1.83
C LEU A 512 -8.92 -8.70 -2.30
N LEU A 513 -7.81 -9.13 -1.71
CA LEU A 513 -6.46 -8.75 -2.10
C LEU A 513 -5.76 -9.91 -2.82
N ASP A 514 -5.03 -9.57 -3.89
CA ASP A 514 -4.21 -10.48 -4.68
C ASP A 514 -2.73 -10.20 -4.42
N PHE A 515 -2.02 -11.21 -3.94
CA PHE A 515 -0.59 -11.17 -3.65
C PHE A 515 0.15 -12.06 -4.64
N THR A 516 0.99 -11.45 -5.46
CA THR A 516 1.91 -12.17 -6.34
C THR A 516 3.34 -11.89 -5.89
N PRO A 517 4.04 -12.87 -5.28
CA PRO A 517 5.40 -12.67 -4.81
C PRO A 517 6.39 -12.29 -5.93
N HIS A 518 7.41 -11.51 -5.58
CA HIS A 518 8.50 -11.19 -6.50
C HIS A 518 9.53 -12.31 -6.57
N SER A 519 10.03 -12.60 -7.77
CA SER A 519 11.16 -13.51 -7.98
C SER A 519 12.45 -12.99 -7.35
N GLU A 520 12.66 -11.69 -7.32
CA GLU A 520 13.78 -11.06 -6.62
C GLU A 520 13.67 -11.24 -5.10
N ASP A 521 14.78 -11.64 -4.47
CA ASP A 521 14.93 -11.66 -3.02
C ASP A 521 15.87 -10.54 -2.54
N LEU A 522 16.23 -10.57 -1.26
CA LEU A 522 17.14 -9.62 -0.62
C LEU A 522 18.54 -10.20 -0.35
N SER A 523 18.89 -11.32 -0.98
CA SER A 523 20.25 -11.87 -0.88
C SER A 523 21.26 -10.97 -1.59
N VAL A 524 22.51 -11.06 -1.17
CA VAL A 524 23.64 -10.40 -1.85
C VAL A 524 24.61 -11.50 -2.25
N PRO A 525 24.80 -11.76 -3.56
CA PRO A 525 25.70 -12.81 -4.04
C PRO A 525 27.05 -12.75 -3.33
N ASP A 526 27.53 -13.89 -2.85
CA ASP A 526 28.81 -14.07 -2.16
C ASP A 526 29.01 -13.29 -0.83
N VAL A 527 28.05 -12.44 -0.42
CA VAL A 527 28.20 -11.56 0.75
C VAL A 527 27.18 -11.86 1.85
N ALA A 528 25.91 -12.10 1.49
CA ALA A 528 24.84 -12.24 2.47
C ALA A 528 23.71 -13.18 2.00
N SER A 529 23.22 -14.01 2.92
CA SER A 529 22.08 -14.88 2.65
C SER A 529 20.76 -14.10 2.58
N GLN A 530 19.71 -14.71 2.01
CA GLN A 530 18.34 -14.17 2.03
C GLN A 530 17.89 -13.76 3.44
N LEU A 531 18.18 -14.60 4.44
CA LEU A 531 17.82 -14.35 5.84
C LEU A 531 18.53 -13.10 6.39
N ASP A 532 19.80 -12.91 6.04
CA ASP A 532 20.56 -11.74 6.46
C ASP A 532 20.01 -10.47 5.79
N GLY A 533 19.71 -10.56 4.49
CA GLY A 533 19.03 -9.54 3.70
C GLY A 533 17.73 -9.06 4.32
N VAL A 534 16.80 -9.98 4.57
CA VAL A 534 15.50 -9.68 5.18
C VAL A 534 15.66 -9.05 6.56
N LYS A 535 16.57 -9.56 7.41
CA LYS A 535 16.81 -9.00 8.75
C LYS A 535 17.34 -7.57 8.71
N VAL A 536 18.31 -7.30 7.84
CA VAL A 536 18.86 -5.94 7.66
C VAL A 536 17.79 -5.02 7.12
N CYS A 537 17.04 -5.45 6.10
CA CYS A 537 15.95 -4.67 5.52
C CYS A 537 14.87 -4.31 6.56
N GLN A 538 14.37 -5.28 7.33
CA GLN A 538 13.40 -5.04 8.40
C GLN A 538 13.90 -4.02 9.43
N ARG A 539 15.18 -4.11 9.78
CA ARG A 539 15.81 -3.15 10.69
C ARG A 539 15.89 -1.74 10.09
N MET A 540 16.36 -1.62 8.84
CA MET A 540 16.41 -0.33 8.14
C MET A 540 15.00 0.27 8.04
N LEU A 541 14.01 -0.52 7.65
CA LEU A 541 12.60 -0.09 7.58
C LEU A 541 12.12 0.38 8.96
N ARG A 542 12.35 -0.38 10.03
CA ARG A 542 11.92 0.01 11.39
C ARG A 542 12.54 1.33 11.82
N ASN A 543 13.86 1.50 11.66
CA ASN A 543 14.58 2.67 12.17
C ASN A 543 14.34 3.92 11.32
N MET A 544 14.39 3.79 9.99
CA MET A 544 14.24 4.93 9.08
C MET A 544 12.79 5.44 9.04
N PHE A 545 11.79 4.57 9.21
CA PHE A 545 10.39 5.01 9.26
C PHE A 545 9.98 5.72 10.55
N LEU A 546 10.82 5.74 11.60
CA LEU A 546 10.67 6.68 12.72
C LEU A 546 10.78 8.14 12.25
N MET A 547 11.51 8.36 11.16
CA MET A 547 11.74 9.67 10.54
C MET A 547 11.29 9.66 9.07
N SER A 548 10.14 9.04 8.76
CA SER A 548 9.72 8.77 7.38
C SER A 548 9.61 10.01 6.49
N ALA A 549 9.31 11.18 7.07
CA ALA A 549 9.21 12.47 6.37
C ALA A 549 10.54 13.23 6.26
N HIS A 550 11.60 12.78 6.94
CA HIS A 550 12.89 13.47 6.94
C HIS A 550 13.72 13.13 5.69
N PRO A 551 14.69 14.00 5.34
CA PRO A 551 15.68 13.73 4.32
C PRO A 551 16.39 12.39 4.51
N LEU A 552 16.60 11.66 3.42
CA LEU A 552 17.27 10.36 3.42
C LEU A 552 18.64 10.38 4.10
N PRO A 553 19.54 11.37 3.87
CA PRO A 553 20.83 11.42 4.56
C PRO A 553 20.70 11.40 6.08
N ALA A 554 19.78 12.20 6.63
CA ALA A 554 19.56 12.28 8.07
C ALA A 554 19.08 10.94 8.66
N ALA A 555 18.23 10.22 7.93
CA ALA A 555 17.74 8.91 8.37
C ALA A 555 18.83 7.82 8.29
N LEU A 556 19.71 7.87 7.29
CA LEU A 556 20.84 6.94 7.16
C LEU A 556 21.90 7.20 8.23
N ASP A 557 22.27 8.46 8.48
CA ASP A 557 23.30 8.79 9.49
C ASP A 557 22.82 8.49 10.92
N ARG A 558 21.51 8.47 11.16
CA ARG A 558 20.90 7.98 12.40
C ARG A 558 21.01 6.46 12.54
N LEU A 559 21.04 5.71 11.44
CA LEU A 559 21.26 4.26 11.46
C LEU A 559 22.71 3.93 11.83
N ALA A 560 23.66 4.62 11.21
CA ALA A 560 25.09 4.50 11.50
C ALA A 560 25.85 5.75 11.05
N PRO A 561 26.90 6.18 11.78
CA PRO A 561 27.71 7.34 11.40
C PRO A 561 28.27 7.21 9.98
N ASN A 562 28.19 8.29 9.20
CA ASN A 562 28.63 8.39 7.79
C ASN A 562 27.93 7.43 6.82
N ALA A 563 26.85 6.77 7.22
CA ALA A 563 26.11 5.88 6.32
C ALA A 563 25.57 6.62 5.10
N ALA A 564 25.14 7.87 5.24
CA ALA A 564 24.67 8.64 4.08
C ALA A 564 25.80 8.87 3.06
N GLN A 565 26.98 9.26 3.55
CA GLN A 565 28.16 9.52 2.72
C GLN A 565 28.61 8.27 1.95
N ASP A 566 28.54 7.10 2.59
CA ASP A 566 29.09 5.88 2.02
C ASP A 566 28.06 5.05 1.23
N LEU A 567 26.78 5.07 1.61
CA LEU A 567 25.73 4.24 0.98
C LEU A 567 25.06 4.92 -0.21
N ILE A 568 24.80 6.24 -0.15
CA ILE A 568 24.09 6.95 -1.23
C ILE A 568 24.85 6.85 -2.57
N PRO A 569 26.18 7.05 -2.64
CA PRO A 569 26.93 6.93 -3.90
C PRO A 569 26.89 5.53 -4.53
N GLN A 570 26.61 4.49 -3.73
CA GLN A 570 26.50 3.11 -4.22
C GLN A 570 25.13 2.80 -4.85
N VAL A 571 24.16 3.72 -4.75
CA VAL A 571 22.81 3.53 -5.28
C VAL A 571 22.45 4.74 -6.18
N PRO A 572 22.88 4.74 -7.46
CA PRO A 572 22.65 5.86 -8.39
C PRO A 572 21.17 6.24 -8.55
N GLU A 573 20.25 5.29 -8.37
CA GLU A 573 18.80 5.52 -8.44
C GLU A 573 18.31 6.56 -7.44
N LEU A 574 18.98 6.68 -6.28
CA LEU A 574 18.64 7.69 -5.28
C LEU A 574 18.84 9.11 -5.82
N ALA A 575 19.71 9.28 -6.81
CA ALA A 575 20.03 10.55 -7.45
C ALA A 575 19.28 10.79 -8.78
N ASP A 576 18.43 9.85 -9.24
CA ASP A 576 17.72 9.94 -10.52
C ASP A 576 16.21 10.19 -10.32
N PRO A 577 15.72 11.41 -10.60
CA PRO A 577 14.30 11.74 -10.48
C PRO A 577 13.37 10.87 -11.34
N ARG A 578 13.84 10.39 -12.50
CA ARG A 578 13.04 9.54 -13.41
C ARG A 578 12.70 8.20 -12.77
N ARG A 579 13.46 7.81 -11.74
CA ARG A 579 13.32 6.56 -10.98
C ARG A 579 12.78 6.78 -9.57
N GLY A 580 12.31 8.00 -9.27
CA GLY A 580 11.78 8.41 -7.97
C GLY A 580 12.81 9.01 -7.01
N GLY A 581 14.09 9.11 -7.42
CA GLY A 581 15.16 9.72 -6.64
C GLY A 581 15.13 11.25 -6.69
N ARG A 582 16.17 11.90 -6.18
CA ARG A 582 16.38 13.36 -6.28
C ARG A 582 17.86 13.65 -6.39
N LEU A 583 18.25 14.58 -7.26
CA LEU A 583 19.66 14.87 -7.52
C LEU A 583 20.39 15.34 -6.25
N ASP A 584 19.69 16.13 -5.42
CA ASP A 584 20.07 16.37 -4.03
C ASP A 584 19.31 15.37 -3.11
N PRO A 585 20.02 14.44 -2.46
CA PRO A 585 19.42 13.51 -1.52
C PRO A 585 18.68 14.17 -0.34
N LYS A 586 18.96 15.44 -0.03
CA LYS A 586 18.22 16.19 1.00
C LYS A 586 16.74 16.35 0.66
N ASN A 587 16.43 16.36 -0.64
CA ASN A 587 15.08 16.52 -1.16
C ASN A 587 14.32 15.19 -1.31
N LEU A 588 14.98 14.06 -1.02
CA LEU A 588 14.40 12.72 -1.04
C LEU A 588 14.04 12.29 0.37
N SER A 589 12.76 12.19 0.71
CA SER A 589 12.33 11.68 2.01
C SER A 589 12.29 10.14 2.03
N VAL A 590 12.48 9.54 3.21
CA VAL A 590 12.49 8.07 3.38
C VAL A 590 11.24 7.40 2.81
N ARG A 591 10.08 8.03 2.98
CA ARG A 591 8.78 7.49 2.52
C ARG A 591 8.60 7.45 1.00
N MET A 592 9.44 8.17 0.24
CA MET A 592 9.45 8.19 -1.22
C MET A 592 10.29 7.05 -1.84
N LEU A 593 11.08 6.34 -1.04
CA LEU A 593 11.97 5.31 -1.56
C LEU A 593 11.19 4.19 -2.24
N THR A 594 11.55 3.90 -3.50
CA THR A 594 10.98 2.79 -4.27
C THR A 594 11.52 1.44 -3.75
N PRO A 595 10.83 0.31 -4.00
CA PRO A 595 11.31 -1.01 -3.62
C PRO A 595 12.70 -1.31 -4.20
N GLU A 596 13.00 -0.83 -5.41
CA GLU A 596 14.31 -1.01 -6.00
C GLU A 596 15.40 -0.29 -5.20
N MET A 597 15.16 0.96 -4.82
CA MET A 597 16.08 1.72 -3.96
C MET A 597 16.32 1.01 -2.64
N TRP A 598 15.27 0.44 -2.03
CA TRP A 598 15.39 -0.36 -0.81
C TRP A 598 16.26 -1.61 -1.01
N ARG A 599 16.06 -2.39 -2.08
CA ARG A 599 16.89 -3.57 -2.39
C ARG A 599 18.35 -3.17 -2.57
N LYS A 600 18.61 -2.09 -3.31
CA LYS A 600 19.96 -1.58 -3.56
C LYS A 600 20.62 -0.99 -2.32
N LEU A 601 19.87 -0.33 -1.44
CA LEU A 601 20.36 0.13 -0.14
C LEU A 601 20.74 -1.04 0.77
N VAL A 602 19.96 -2.12 0.78
CA VAL A 602 20.32 -3.35 1.52
C VAL A 602 21.61 -3.93 0.96
N LYS A 603 21.74 -4.02 -0.37
CA LYS A 603 22.98 -4.46 -1.03
C LYS A 603 24.17 -3.59 -0.64
N ALA A 604 24.06 -2.27 -0.80
CA ALA A 604 25.10 -1.31 -0.45
C ALA A 604 25.49 -1.42 1.03
N PHE A 605 24.53 -1.66 1.93
CA PHE A 605 24.80 -1.88 3.36
C PHE A 605 25.70 -3.10 3.60
N PHE A 606 25.53 -4.18 2.84
CA PHE A 606 26.38 -5.37 2.94
C PHE A 606 27.73 -5.22 2.25
N GLU A 607 27.82 -4.40 1.20
CA GLU A 607 29.08 -4.10 0.51
C GLU A 607 29.89 -3.03 1.26
N TRP A 608 29.26 -2.28 2.18
CA TRP A 608 29.91 -1.25 2.98
C TRP A 608 30.98 -1.83 3.93
N PRO A 609 32.28 -1.45 3.76
CA PRO A 609 33.37 -1.99 4.57
C PRO A 609 33.29 -1.58 6.05
N PHE A 610 32.73 -0.41 6.33
CA PHE A 610 32.63 0.15 7.68
C PHE A 610 31.27 -0.08 8.32
N ARG A 611 30.44 -0.97 7.74
CA ARG A 611 29.12 -1.26 8.30
C ARG A 611 29.24 -1.69 9.76
N PRO A 612 28.41 -1.17 10.67
CA PRO A 612 28.51 -1.59 12.06
C PRO A 612 28.14 -3.07 12.19
N SER A 613 28.77 -3.72 13.16
CA SER A 613 28.45 -5.09 13.54
C SER A 613 26.99 -5.22 13.99
N ARG A 614 26.48 -6.45 13.99
CA ARG A 614 25.12 -6.73 14.50
C ARG A 614 24.92 -6.24 15.92
N LEU A 615 25.94 -6.35 16.76
CA LEU A 615 25.91 -5.94 18.15
C LEU A 615 25.87 -4.42 18.28
N GLU A 616 26.70 -3.68 17.55
CA GLU A 616 26.70 -2.21 17.56
C GLU A 616 25.36 -1.63 17.12
N LEU A 617 24.73 -2.24 16.12
CA LEU A 617 23.38 -1.83 15.69
C LEU A 617 22.31 -2.12 16.74
N ALA A 618 22.38 -3.28 17.42
CA ALA A 618 21.45 -3.60 18.50
C ALA A 618 21.62 -2.67 19.71
N LEU A 619 22.85 -2.29 20.03
CA LEU A 619 23.15 -1.32 21.08
C LEU A 619 22.67 0.09 20.72
N SER A 620 22.87 0.51 19.46
CA SER A 620 22.31 1.77 18.95
C SER A 620 20.79 1.78 19.11
N GLU A 621 20.10 0.72 18.70
CA GLU A 621 18.63 0.61 18.85
C GLU A 621 18.15 0.67 20.30
N ALA A 622 18.84 0.01 21.22
CA ALA A 622 18.51 0.06 22.65
C ALA A 622 18.62 1.49 23.20
N ASN A 623 19.68 2.22 22.82
CA ASN A 623 19.86 3.63 23.21
C ASN A 623 18.78 4.55 22.63
N MET A 624 18.29 4.25 21.43
CA MET A 624 17.24 5.03 20.77
C MET A 624 15.86 4.80 21.40
N ALA A 625 15.58 3.58 21.86
CA ALA A 625 14.37 3.28 22.61
C ALA A 625 14.36 3.96 23.99
N SER A 626 15.51 4.01 24.67
CA SER A 626 15.61 4.68 25.99
C SER A 626 15.50 6.20 25.91
N GLY A 627 15.88 6.83 24.79
CA GLY A 627 15.75 8.28 24.61
C GLY A 627 14.31 8.75 24.35
N GLN A 628 13.43 7.88 23.86
CA GLN A 628 12.01 8.20 23.65
C GLN A 628 11.23 8.24 24.97
N ASP A 629 11.59 7.41 25.95
CA ASP A 629 10.97 7.43 27.28
C ASP A 629 11.31 8.72 28.08
N GLU A 630 12.37 9.44 27.71
CA GLU A 630 12.75 10.72 28.33
C GLU A 630 12.13 11.95 27.64
N GLU A 631 11.85 11.90 26.32
CA GLU A 631 11.20 13.00 25.59
C GLU A 631 9.66 12.96 25.61
N ASP A 632 9.03 11.80 25.78
CA ASP A 632 7.56 11.67 25.90
C ASP A 632 7.04 12.03 27.31
N GLY A 633 7.93 12.41 28.24
CA GLY A 633 7.59 12.87 29.59
C GLY A 633 6.94 14.27 29.67
N ASP A 634 6.94 15.06 28.58
CA ASP A 634 6.54 16.48 28.62
C ASP A 634 5.42 16.89 27.64
N VAL A 635 4.68 15.96 27.01
CA VAL A 635 3.56 16.29 26.09
C VAL A 635 2.26 15.56 26.43
N HIS A 636 1.98 15.37 27.72
CA HIS A 636 0.66 14.93 28.20
C HIS A 636 0.05 15.89 29.21
N GLU A 637 -0.31 17.11 28.75
CA GLU A 637 -1.41 17.87 29.36
C GLU A 637 -1.86 19.04 28.45
N SER A 638 -2.79 18.76 27.53
CA SER A 638 -3.83 19.75 27.17
C SER A 638 -4.99 19.02 26.47
N GLY A 639 -6.17 19.12 27.08
CA GLY A 639 -7.27 18.22 26.85
C GLY A 639 -8.07 18.46 25.58
N PHE A 640 -8.86 17.43 25.26
CA PHE A 640 -10.13 17.58 24.57
C PHE A 640 -11.19 16.79 25.36
N GLU A 641 -11.99 17.56 26.09
CA GLU A 641 -13.38 17.21 26.39
C GLU A 641 -14.22 17.16 25.10
#